data_AF-A0A7C9HQR5-F1
#
_entry.id   AF-A0A7C9HQR5-F1
#
_cell.length_a   1.000
_cell.length_b   1.000
_cell.length_c   1.000
_cell.angle_alpha   90.00
_cell.angle_beta   90.00
_cell.angle_gamma   90.00
#
_symmetry.space_group_name_H-M   'P 1'
#
loop_
_entity.id
_entity.type
_entity.pdbx_description
1 polymer ?
#
loop_
_entity_poly.entity_id
_entity_poly.type
_entity_poly.pdbx_seq_one_letter_code
_entity_poly.pdbx_strand_id
1 'polypeptide(L)'
;MRHVHLLLGALVLGSCAAPQTAPPQAAPAPVVGTPAPAPSPTEPAPAPAHELTPLGTIQLAFSGLNDPDGFTAELVSQALTDIGGIQLEPLATSSFTVGTRGAGGMRYLSASFRVRNAAAGGAAYAVARQNLTLVAASTASTIGETAISGLQRFDGSAASPAIAQSILPTHTMTLDRTTDLVRPKLGGEDLQVFAEDEVSVAPAGTVRLFPYGFVVRKKGAINTRQLPASPATGQFDGVVTVAVKLPLQANAADDPFRFSMNFAVMDDSRTRVTESVEEQGASSDAAVRAGVLGANTPIMTLCGSSLNTATGQFIGSATTAGNTARLAKLGGNIALKKVALAYGVPGNTRLSVNTAAGLASAYSTYNGAALSFGSGSSRRGGSVTLDAGGDFTFVSKAGDGAPAVTDQLVYRVADNQGCSSTDTTADVNVSGRVWFVNNTGAAGDGRQTTPFNTLLAAQNASAAGDYLYVAQGNGTTSGQNSGLILKTGQTLIGAGAALTIGGVTYAAAGQPASIGNSGGVGLTVAQNNAVQGLSISGTSGGVSGTGFGTLTLTVPSVSASAGPALNLTTGTLTATLDTLNSNNSATSGALLTGVGGTLSVTGTGTAGSGGTIQGAANHGVSISPQNQTLTVTLDRLNIQNNRGNGLLARTTSNETGRALLTVRNSSFTSNAQAALSVEQAAASASRTVLIDNTVNNLTSDGSGFSVSTAHAAAQTDEFIAQNNTITLDPGRGSTIGIRGLVRGQGTLRASASGNTVTGFSAHGLAWYALASGARADVTMTGNRASTSSGNALEGALVQDGEATISTEVCLNASGNVLSGPPGLDFDGLYLWIPSGTPMQIQGLTGNARNYLQGQNPGTTVFVDGGAAAGTCAVPTP
;
A
#
# COMPACT_ATOMS: atom_id res chain seq x y z
N MET A 1 -21.33 60.17 38.67
CA MET A 1 -20.08 60.88 39.04
C MET A 1 -18.99 60.31 38.14
N ARG A 2 -18.28 60.97 37.19
CA ARG A 2 -18.03 62.35 36.69
C ARG A 2 -18.16 62.28 35.13
N HIS A 3 -18.97 63.08 34.42
CA HIS A 3 -18.64 64.35 33.70
C HIS A 3 -17.35 64.27 32.84
N VAL A 4 -17.32 64.47 31.50
CA VAL A 4 -17.48 65.72 30.69
C VAL A 4 -17.47 65.30 29.17
N HIS A 5 -18.45 65.65 28.30
CA HIS A 5 -18.44 66.65 27.18
C HIS A 5 -17.18 66.67 26.26
N LEU A 6 -17.16 66.89 24.92
CA LEU A 6 -18.01 67.63 23.97
C LEU A 6 -17.55 67.36 22.49
N LEU A 7 -18.52 67.30 21.57
CA LEU A 7 -18.67 67.79 20.16
C LEU A 7 -17.52 68.07 19.14
N LEU A 8 -18.00 68.11 17.87
CA LEU A 8 -17.49 68.63 16.56
C LEU A 8 -16.79 67.60 15.65
N GLY A 9 -17.05 67.45 14.34
CA GLY A 9 -17.90 68.18 13.38
C GLY A 9 -17.30 68.05 11.96
N ALA A 10 -18.08 67.51 11.01
CA ALA A 10 -18.07 67.66 9.54
C ALA A 10 -16.76 67.59 8.70
N LEU A 11 -16.71 66.73 7.67
CA LEU A 11 -16.72 67.16 6.24
C LEU A 11 -16.84 65.97 5.27
N VAL A 12 -17.62 66.18 4.22
CA VAL A 12 -17.86 65.32 3.04
C VAL A 12 -16.81 65.62 1.97
N LEU A 13 -16.31 64.61 1.26
CA LEU A 13 -15.90 64.69 -0.16
C LEU A 13 -15.99 63.30 -0.80
N GLY A 14 -16.70 63.21 -1.92
CA GLY A 14 -17.01 61.98 -2.62
C GLY A 14 -15.93 61.52 -3.60
N SER A 15 -15.97 60.23 -3.92
CA SER A 15 -15.39 59.67 -5.13
C SER A 15 -16.40 58.70 -5.77
N CYS A 16 -16.48 58.80 -7.09
CA CYS A 16 -17.41 58.06 -7.94
C CYS A 16 -17.04 56.56 -7.95
N ALA A 17 -18.00 55.70 -7.65
CA ALA A 17 -17.88 54.26 -7.88
C ALA A 17 -18.47 53.91 -9.26
N ALA A 18 -17.67 53.25 -10.09
CA ALA A 18 -18.03 52.74 -11.40
C ALA A 18 -19.08 51.60 -11.32
N PRO A 19 -19.79 51.26 -12.41
CA PRO A 19 -20.81 50.23 -12.42
C PRO A 19 -20.23 48.86 -12.04
N GLN A 20 -20.87 48.20 -11.09
CA GLN A 20 -20.54 46.85 -10.65
C GLN A 20 -20.78 45.87 -11.81
N THR A 21 -19.72 45.18 -12.24
CA THR A 21 -19.77 44.09 -13.21
C THR A 21 -20.54 42.90 -12.63
N ALA A 22 -21.26 42.19 -13.51
CA ALA A 22 -22.04 41.00 -13.15
C ALA A 22 -21.19 39.96 -12.39
N PRO A 23 -21.80 39.19 -11.45
CA PRO A 23 -21.07 38.16 -10.71
C PRO A 23 -20.47 37.15 -11.69
N PRO A 24 -19.20 36.74 -11.52
CA PRO A 24 -18.64 35.68 -12.36
C PRO A 24 -19.46 34.41 -12.15
N GLN A 25 -19.82 33.79 -13.27
CA GLN A 25 -20.51 32.51 -13.34
C GLN A 25 -19.77 31.50 -12.45
N ALA A 26 -20.49 30.87 -11.52
CA ALA A 26 -19.92 29.90 -10.59
C ALA A 26 -19.18 28.81 -11.38
N ALA A 27 -17.89 28.66 -11.09
CA ALA A 27 -17.11 27.58 -11.65
C ALA A 27 -17.79 26.24 -11.33
N PRO A 28 -17.85 25.29 -12.28
CA PRO A 28 -18.38 23.96 -12.01
C PRO A 28 -17.66 23.36 -10.81
N ALA A 29 -18.41 22.68 -9.94
CA ALA A 29 -17.85 21.97 -8.80
C ALA A 29 -16.66 21.09 -9.25
N PRO A 30 -15.57 21.01 -8.47
CA PRO A 30 -14.48 20.12 -8.78
C PRO A 30 -15.04 18.71 -8.90
N VAL A 31 -14.87 18.08 -10.06
CA VAL A 31 -15.16 16.67 -10.23
C VAL A 31 -14.30 15.92 -9.23
N VAL A 32 -14.95 15.25 -8.27
CA VAL A 32 -14.31 14.33 -7.33
C VAL A 32 -13.65 13.25 -8.18
N GLY A 33 -12.32 13.34 -8.32
CA GLY A 33 -11.55 12.26 -8.90
C GLY A 33 -11.80 11.00 -8.09
N THR A 34 -12.17 9.92 -8.77
CA THR A 34 -12.10 8.56 -8.23
C THR A 34 -10.79 8.37 -7.48
N PRO A 35 -10.78 7.69 -6.32
CA PRO A 35 -9.54 7.39 -5.61
C PRO A 35 -8.55 6.79 -6.61
N ALA A 36 -7.38 7.42 -6.74
CA ALA A 36 -6.32 6.84 -7.54
C ALA A 36 -6.15 5.38 -7.09
N PRO A 37 -6.09 4.41 -8.02
CA PRO A 37 -5.73 3.05 -7.66
C PRO A 37 -4.45 3.11 -6.84
N ALA A 38 -4.41 2.36 -5.74
CA ALA A 38 -3.19 2.20 -4.96
C ALA A 38 -2.03 1.94 -5.94
N PRO A 39 -0.88 2.64 -5.80
CA PRO A 39 0.25 2.35 -6.66
C PRO A 39 0.53 0.85 -6.54
N SER A 40 0.43 0.14 -7.66
CA SER A 40 1.02 -1.19 -7.78
C SER A 40 2.46 -1.12 -7.27
N PRO A 41 3.05 -2.21 -6.76
CA PRO A 41 4.47 -2.21 -6.42
C PRO A 41 5.24 -1.73 -7.64
N THR A 42 5.59 -0.45 -7.65
CA THR A 42 6.58 0.07 -8.56
C THR A 42 7.82 -0.64 -8.10
N GLU A 43 8.27 -1.59 -8.92
CA GLU A 43 9.69 -1.88 -9.02
C GLU A 43 10.40 -0.52 -8.86
N PRO A 44 11.15 -0.31 -7.75
CA PRO A 44 11.88 0.93 -7.57
C PRO A 44 12.68 1.14 -8.84
N ALA A 45 12.64 2.35 -9.40
CA ALA A 45 13.35 2.66 -10.64
C ALA A 45 14.71 1.95 -10.59
N PRO A 46 15.00 1.01 -11.51
CA PRO A 46 16.27 0.31 -11.49
C PRO A 46 17.36 1.38 -11.40
N ALA A 47 18.40 1.12 -10.61
CA ALA A 47 19.60 1.96 -10.63
C ALA A 47 19.91 2.26 -12.11
N PRO A 48 20.16 3.53 -12.50
CA PRO A 48 20.26 3.94 -13.90
C PRO A 48 21.05 2.89 -14.66
N ALA A 49 20.42 2.22 -15.62
CA ALA A 49 21.06 1.13 -16.34
C ALA A 49 22.37 1.68 -16.91
N HIS A 50 23.48 1.12 -16.46
CA HIS A 50 24.76 1.39 -17.08
C HIS A 50 24.68 0.87 -18.51
N GLU A 51 25.12 1.68 -19.48
CA GLU A 51 24.94 1.37 -20.90
C GLU A 51 26.29 1.39 -21.60
N LEU A 52 26.62 0.26 -22.24
CA LEU A 52 27.64 0.18 -23.28
C LEU A 52 26.95 0.39 -24.62
N THR A 53 27.21 1.53 -25.26
CA THR A 53 26.57 1.89 -26.52
C THR A 53 27.50 1.61 -27.70
N PRO A 54 27.14 0.72 -28.64
CA PRO A 54 28.02 0.34 -29.74
C PRO A 54 28.23 1.48 -30.73
N LEU A 55 29.49 1.65 -31.12
CA LEU A 55 29.94 2.58 -32.16
C LEU A 55 30.49 1.88 -33.39
N GLY A 56 30.72 0.55 -33.37
CA GLY A 56 31.28 -0.20 -34.50
C GLY A 56 32.18 -1.34 -34.05
N THR A 57 32.76 -2.08 -35.00
CA THR A 57 33.77 -3.13 -34.73
C THR A 57 35.09 -2.83 -35.44
N ILE A 58 36.20 -3.24 -34.82
CA ILE A 58 37.54 -3.10 -35.37
C ILE A 58 38.33 -4.40 -35.20
N GLN A 59 39.35 -4.59 -36.03
CA GLN A 59 40.32 -5.67 -35.86
C GLN A 59 41.73 -5.10 -35.88
N LEU A 60 42.52 -5.47 -34.87
CA LEU A 60 43.93 -5.10 -34.76
C LEU A 60 44.77 -6.33 -35.08
N ALA A 61 45.69 -6.21 -36.04
CA ALA A 61 46.67 -7.23 -36.35
C ALA A 61 47.98 -6.96 -35.60
N PHE A 62 48.57 -8.01 -35.08
CA PHE A 62 49.83 -8.02 -34.37
C PHE A 62 50.79 -8.95 -35.13
N SER A 63 52.03 -8.50 -35.36
CA SER A 63 53.04 -9.26 -36.10
C SER A 63 54.43 -9.02 -35.53
N GLY A 64 55.39 -9.91 -35.82
CA GLY A 64 56.74 -9.78 -35.26
C GLY A 64 56.84 -10.25 -33.81
N LEU A 65 55.92 -11.09 -33.33
CA LEU A 65 55.75 -11.39 -31.91
C LEU A 65 56.95 -12.06 -31.23
N ASN A 66 57.84 -12.70 -32.00
CA ASN A 66 59.03 -13.39 -31.50
C ASN A 66 60.33 -12.56 -31.65
N ASP A 67 60.23 -11.35 -32.20
CA ASP A 67 61.31 -10.40 -32.38
C ASP A 67 60.98 -9.12 -31.60
N PRO A 68 61.64 -8.87 -30.44
CA PRO A 68 61.36 -7.69 -29.64
C PRO A 68 61.52 -6.36 -30.38
N ASP A 69 62.41 -6.31 -31.37
CA ASP A 69 62.70 -5.14 -32.19
C ASP A 69 61.80 -5.08 -33.45
N GLY A 70 61.24 -6.22 -33.86
CA GLY A 70 60.34 -6.38 -35.02
C GLY A 70 58.84 -6.39 -34.69
N PHE A 71 58.46 -6.29 -33.41
CA PHE A 71 57.06 -6.34 -32.99
C PHE A 71 56.28 -5.10 -33.44
N THR A 72 55.28 -5.31 -34.29
CA THR A 72 54.41 -4.26 -34.85
C THR A 72 52.94 -4.60 -34.66
N ALA A 73 52.10 -3.57 -34.57
CA ALA A 73 50.66 -3.72 -34.51
C ALA A 73 49.99 -2.65 -35.38
N GLU A 74 48.99 -3.06 -36.16
CA GLU A 74 48.29 -2.20 -37.13
C GLU A 74 46.79 -2.48 -37.17
N LEU A 75 46.02 -1.50 -37.64
CA LEU A 75 44.58 -1.65 -37.87
C LEU A 75 44.36 -2.34 -39.22
N VAL A 76 43.62 -3.44 -39.24
CA VAL A 76 43.28 -4.15 -40.48
C VAL A 76 42.09 -3.46 -41.14
N SER A 77 42.21 -3.14 -42.44
CA SER A 77 41.10 -2.59 -43.22
C SER A 77 39.97 -3.62 -43.33
N GLN A 78 38.86 -3.38 -42.63
CA GLN A 78 37.63 -4.15 -42.83
C GLN A 78 36.75 -3.49 -43.88
N ALA A 79 35.89 -4.27 -44.56
CA ALA A 79 34.78 -3.73 -45.33
C ALA A 79 33.79 -3.06 -44.35
N LEU A 80 34.06 -1.81 -44.02
CA LEU A 80 33.23 -0.98 -43.15
C LEU A 80 31.94 -0.64 -43.91
N THR A 81 30.88 -1.41 -43.73
CA THR A 81 29.55 -0.79 -43.83
C THR A 81 29.43 0.16 -42.65
N ASP A 82 29.54 1.44 -42.96
CA ASP A 82 29.54 2.57 -42.03
C ASP A 82 28.39 2.47 -41.02
N ILE A 83 28.71 2.04 -39.80
CA ILE A 83 27.90 2.26 -38.62
C ILE A 83 28.84 2.73 -37.51
N GLY A 84 29.60 3.80 -37.80
CA GLY A 84 30.56 4.39 -36.87
C GLY A 84 31.84 3.57 -36.69
N GLY A 85 32.94 4.26 -36.45
CA GLY A 85 34.22 3.68 -36.01
C GLY A 85 35.07 4.77 -35.37
N ILE A 86 36.29 4.44 -34.94
CA ILE A 86 37.27 5.40 -34.42
C ILE A 86 38.51 5.42 -35.30
N GLN A 87 39.21 6.56 -35.35
CA GLN A 87 40.52 6.62 -35.99
C GLN A 87 41.62 6.27 -35.00
N LEU A 88 42.46 5.31 -35.38
CA LEU A 88 43.62 4.84 -34.62
C LEU A 88 44.91 5.14 -35.39
N GLU A 89 45.90 5.67 -34.69
CA GLU A 89 47.27 5.86 -35.19
C GLU A 89 48.23 5.06 -34.29
N PRO A 90 49.02 4.10 -34.81
CA PRO A 90 50.02 3.39 -34.02
C PRO A 90 50.97 4.36 -33.30
N LEU A 91 51.18 4.15 -32.01
CA LEU A 91 52.02 5.01 -31.16
C LEU A 91 53.30 4.32 -30.73
N ALA A 92 53.17 3.12 -30.16
CA ALA A 92 54.29 2.36 -29.62
C ALA A 92 53.91 0.89 -29.44
N THR A 93 54.89 0.02 -29.53
CA THR A 93 54.77 -1.41 -29.20
C THR A 93 55.82 -1.78 -28.15
N SER A 94 55.54 -2.81 -27.34
CA SER A 94 56.53 -3.39 -26.45
C SER A 94 56.33 -4.89 -26.31
N SER A 95 57.42 -5.64 -26.22
CA SER A 95 57.38 -7.03 -25.79
C SER A 95 58.50 -7.36 -24.81
N PHE A 96 58.24 -8.29 -23.90
CA PHE A 96 59.27 -8.94 -23.11
C PHE A 96 58.79 -10.32 -22.69
N THR A 97 59.70 -11.15 -22.20
CA THR A 97 59.42 -12.53 -21.82
C THR A 97 59.95 -12.80 -20.42
N VAL A 98 59.19 -13.58 -19.65
CA VAL A 98 59.54 -13.98 -18.28
C VAL A 98 59.35 -15.50 -18.16
N GLY A 99 60.19 -16.16 -17.36
CA GLY A 99 60.11 -17.59 -17.11
C GLY A 99 60.63 -18.47 -18.25
N THR A 100 60.35 -19.77 -18.15
CA THR A 100 60.95 -20.81 -19.00
C THR A 100 59.96 -21.36 -20.02
N ARG A 101 60.39 -21.46 -21.30
CA ARG A 101 59.58 -22.05 -22.39
C ARG A 101 59.10 -23.45 -22.04
N GLY A 102 57.83 -23.76 -22.37
CA GLY A 102 57.22 -25.07 -22.06
C GLY A 102 57.01 -25.35 -20.55
N ALA A 103 57.46 -24.46 -19.66
CA ALA A 103 57.39 -24.61 -18.21
C ALA A 103 56.94 -23.30 -17.54
N GLY A 104 55.81 -22.75 -17.98
CA GLY A 104 55.18 -21.56 -17.40
C GLY A 104 55.73 -20.21 -17.87
N GLY A 105 56.65 -20.19 -18.84
CA GLY A 105 57.15 -18.96 -19.44
C GLY A 105 56.07 -18.20 -20.22
N MET A 106 56.03 -16.88 -20.05
CA MET A 106 55.03 -16.00 -20.63
C MET A 106 55.70 -14.88 -21.43
N ARG A 107 55.11 -14.54 -22.58
CA ARG A 107 55.41 -13.32 -23.32
C ARG A 107 54.34 -12.27 -23.02
N TYR A 108 54.76 -11.06 -22.68
CA TYR A 108 53.89 -9.90 -22.53
C TYR A 108 54.03 -9.03 -23.78
N LEU A 109 52.90 -8.59 -24.32
CA LEU A 109 52.79 -7.77 -25.52
C LEU A 109 51.91 -6.57 -25.21
N SER A 110 52.31 -5.38 -25.68
CA SER A 110 51.44 -4.21 -25.65
C SER A 110 51.57 -3.38 -26.93
N ALA A 111 50.44 -2.88 -27.44
CA ALA A 111 50.39 -1.96 -28.56
C ALA A 111 49.53 -0.75 -28.21
N SER A 112 50.15 0.42 -28.17
CA SER A 112 49.49 1.70 -27.92
C SER A 112 49.11 2.37 -29.24
N PHE A 113 47.91 2.93 -29.28
CA PHE A 113 47.39 3.70 -30.40
C PHE A 113 46.91 5.06 -29.89
N ARG A 114 47.16 6.12 -30.65
CA ARG A 114 46.45 7.38 -30.45
C ARG A 114 45.06 7.26 -31.04
N VAL A 115 44.08 7.84 -30.36
CA VAL A 115 42.66 7.75 -30.70
C VAL A 115 42.12 9.13 -31.02
N ARG A 116 41.42 9.25 -32.15
CA ARG A 116 40.68 10.45 -32.53
C ARG A 116 39.19 10.14 -32.56
N ASN A 117 38.39 11.05 -31.98
CA ASN A 117 36.93 10.99 -31.97
C ASN A 117 36.36 11.33 -33.36
N ALA A 118 36.56 10.41 -34.31
CA ALA A 118 36.18 10.53 -35.71
C ALA A 118 35.93 9.16 -36.32
N ALA A 119 35.03 9.09 -37.30
CA ALA A 119 34.83 7.90 -38.12
C ALA A 119 36.11 7.53 -38.88
N ALA A 120 36.25 6.25 -39.25
CA ALA A 120 37.43 5.75 -39.97
C ALA A 120 37.76 6.58 -41.22
N GLY A 121 36.73 7.03 -41.95
CA GLY A 121 36.85 7.90 -43.13
C GLY A 121 37.30 9.34 -42.85
N GLY A 122 37.55 9.73 -41.59
CA GLY A 122 38.11 11.03 -41.21
C GLY A 122 37.12 12.06 -40.69
N ALA A 123 35.82 11.84 -40.84
CA ALA A 123 34.78 12.73 -40.34
C ALA A 123 34.73 12.75 -38.80
N ALA A 124 34.92 13.92 -38.20
CA ALA A 124 34.88 14.09 -36.74
C ALA A 124 33.46 13.93 -36.19
N TYR A 125 33.30 13.31 -35.01
CA TYR A 125 32.00 13.25 -34.36
C TYR A 125 31.68 14.54 -33.63
N ALA A 126 30.47 15.07 -33.83
CA ALA A 126 29.99 16.28 -33.16
C ALA A 126 29.67 16.09 -31.66
N VAL A 127 29.68 14.85 -31.18
CA VAL A 127 29.40 14.50 -29.78
C VAL A 127 30.71 14.12 -29.09
N ALA A 128 30.93 14.67 -27.90
CA ALA A 128 32.05 14.28 -27.05
C ALA A 128 31.81 12.86 -26.52
N ARG A 129 32.83 12.02 -26.52
CA ARG A 129 32.75 10.62 -26.11
C ARG A 129 33.30 10.44 -24.70
N GLN A 130 32.68 9.60 -23.90
CA GLN A 130 33.06 9.37 -22.51
C GLN A 130 33.42 7.89 -22.33
N ASN A 131 34.58 7.63 -21.74
CA ASN A 131 35.09 6.27 -21.48
C ASN A 131 35.01 5.33 -22.69
N LEU A 132 35.28 5.85 -23.87
CA LEU A 132 35.35 5.06 -25.10
C LEU A 132 36.18 3.79 -24.84
N THR A 133 35.61 2.62 -25.09
CA THR A 133 36.22 1.33 -24.72
C THR A 133 36.18 0.34 -25.88
N LEU A 134 37.28 -0.38 -26.07
CA LEU A 134 37.41 -1.47 -27.02
C LEU A 134 37.09 -2.78 -26.29
N VAL A 135 35.83 -3.21 -26.34
CA VAL A 135 35.35 -4.44 -25.69
C VAL A 135 35.67 -5.63 -26.58
N ALA A 136 36.29 -6.68 -26.03
CA ALA A 136 36.70 -7.83 -26.81
C ALA A 136 35.50 -8.60 -27.36
N ALA A 137 35.56 -9.00 -28.63
CA ALA A 137 34.43 -9.56 -29.36
C ALA A 137 34.81 -10.83 -30.11
N SER A 138 34.01 -11.89 -30.01
CA SER A 138 34.09 -13.01 -30.93
C SER A 138 33.29 -12.71 -32.21
N THR A 139 33.75 -13.21 -33.34
CA THR A 139 33.05 -13.13 -34.63
C THR A 139 33.06 -14.51 -35.29
N ALA A 140 32.34 -14.68 -36.40
CA ALA A 140 32.36 -15.94 -37.15
C ALA A 140 33.77 -16.37 -37.61
N SER A 141 34.72 -15.43 -37.71
CA SER A 141 36.11 -15.70 -38.11
C SER A 141 37.08 -15.89 -36.94
N THR A 142 36.59 -15.90 -35.70
CA THR A 142 37.44 -16.08 -34.51
C THR A 142 37.79 -17.54 -34.24
N ILE A 143 38.95 -17.76 -33.62
CA ILE A 143 39.53 -19.08 -33.37
C ILE A 143 39.30 -19.44 -31.91
N GLY A 144 38.86 -20.68 -31.67
CA GLY A 144 38.69 -21.23 -30.31
C GLY A 144 37.64 -20.50 -29.47
N GLU A 145 36.66 -19.87 -30.12
CA GLU A 145 35.63 -19.03 -29.48
C GLU A 145 36.23 -17.91 -28.64
N THR A 146 37.28 -17.25 -29.13
CA THR A 146 37.96 -16.14 -28.46
C THR A 146 37.73 -14.82 -29.20
N ALA A 147 38.38 -13.73 -28.75
CA ALA A 147 38.48 -12.51 -29.56
C ALA A 147 39.54 -12.60 -30.67
N ILE A 148 40.33 -13.67 -30.71
CA ILE A 148 41.46 -13.85 -31.62
C ILE A 148 40.99 -14.36 -32.98
N SER A 149 41.48 -13.76 -34.05
CA SER A 149 41.28 -14.20 -35.44
C SER A 149 42.59 -14.15 -36.20
N GLY A 150 42.87 -15.19 -36.99
CA GLY A 150 44.20 -15.36 -37.59
C GLY A 150 45.24 -15.66 -36.52
N LEU A 151 45.91 -16.81 -36.61
CA LEU A 151 46.94 -17.22 -35.67
C LEU A 151 47.99 -18.01 -36.44
N GLN A 152 49.14 -17.39 -36.68
CA GLN A 152 50.16 -17.90 -37.59
C GLN A 152 51.53 -17.99 -36.93
N ARG A 153 52.31 -19.00 -37.30
CA ARG A 153 53.72 -19.16 -36.95
C ARG A 153 54.61 -18.27 -37.83
N PHE A 154 55.90 -18.25 -37.54
CA PHE A 154 56.89 -17.45 -38.26
C PHE A 154 56.99 -17.80 -39.76
N ASP A 155 56.83 -19.08 -40.10
CA ASP A 155 56.82 -19.60 -41.48
C ASP A 155 55.51 -19.33 -42.24
N GLY A 156 54.54 -18.66 -41.60
CA GLY A 156 53.22 -18.38 -42.16
C GLY A 156 52.21 -19.52 -42.03
N SER A 157 52.60 -20.70 -41.52
CA SER A 157 51.67 -21.79 -41.24
C SER A 157 50.72 -21.41 -40.11
N ALA A 158 49.55 -22.05 -40.03
CA ALA A 158 48.66 -21.89 -38.87
C ALA A 158 49.37 -22.37 -37.58
N ALA A 159 49.26 -21.58 -36.51
CA ALA A 159 49.62 -22.01 -35.17
C ALA A 159 48.45 -22.76 -34.52
N SER A 160 48.72 -23.49 -33.43
CA SER A 160 47.70 -24.31 -32.76
C SER A 160 46.51 -23.46 -32.29
N PRO A 161 45.26 -23.78 -32.69
CA PRO A 161 44.07 -23.07 -32.24
C PRO A 161 43.90 -23.02 -30.71
N ALA A 162 44.43 -24.00 -29.98
CA ALA A 162 44.38 -24.05 -28.52
C ALA A 162 45.13 -22.87 -27.86
N ILE A 163 46.12 -22.30 -28.54
CA ILE A 163 46.86 -21.15 -28.03
C ILE A 163 45.93 -19.93 -27.91
N ALA A 164 44.92 -19.78 -28.78
CA ALA A 164 44.01 -18.63 -28.74
C ALA A 164 43.31 -18.49 -27.38
N GLN A 165 42.89 -19.60 -26.77
CA GLN A 165 42.25 -19.62 -25.44
C GLN A 165 43.22 -19.32 -24.29
N SER A 166 44.52 -19.44 -24.54
CA SER A 166 45.58 -19.15 -23.57
C SER A 166 46.09 -17.70 -23.63
N ILE A 167 45.67 -16.92 -24.64
CA ILE A 167 45.98 -15.49 -24.74
C ILE A 167 45.06 -14.75 -23.78
N LEU A 168 45.64 -14.11 -22.76
CA LEU A 168 44.92 -13.43 -21.70
C LEU A 168 45.20 -11.92 -21.73
N PRO A 169 44.19 -11.07 -21.51
CA PRO A 169 44.38 -9.62 -21.44
C PRO A 169 45.09 -9.21 -20.14
N THR A 170 45.89 -8.15 -20.22
CA THR A 170 46.60 -7.55 -19.08
C THR A 170 46.54 -6.02 -19.18
N HIS A 171 46.94 -5.29 -18.14
CA HIS A 171 47.44 -3.92 -18.37
C HIS A 171 48.74 -3.97 -19.20
N THR A 172 49.23 -2.82 -19.64
CA THR A 172 50.61 -2.74 -20.13
C THR A 172 51.55 -3.09 -19.00
N MET A 173 52.41 -4.08 -19.20
CA MET A 173 53.34 -4.54 -18.17
C MET A 173 54.77 -4.06 -18.46
N THR A 174 55.58 -3.97 -17.40
CA THR A 174 57.02 -3.81 -17.47
C THR A 174 57.69 -4.79 -16.51
N LEU A 175 58.89 -5.23 -16.84
CA LEU A 175 59.71 -6.04 -15.95
C LEU A 175 60.64 -5.12 -15.15
N ASP A 176 60.46 -5.08 -13.83
CA ASP A 176 61.44 -4.47 -12.95
C ASP A 176 62.64 -5.40 -12.80
N ARG A 177 63.75 -5.09 -13.49
CA ARG A 177 64.96 -5.92 -13.48
C ARG A 177 65.68 -5.97 -12.14
N THR A 178 65.31 -5.11 -11.19
CA THR A 178 65.92 -5.10 -9.85
C THR A 178 65.23 -6.08 -8.89
N THR A 179 63.93 -6.29 -9.08
CA THR A 179 63.12 -7.22 -8.26
C THR A 179 62.68 -8.47 -9.02
N ASP A 180 62.93 -8.50 -10.34
CA ASP A 180 62.45 -9.49 -11.32
C ASP A 180 60.92 -9.67 -11.30
N LEU A 181 60.20 -8.62 -10.89
CA LEU A 181 58.75 -8.60 -10.79
C LEU A 181 58.13 -7.93 -12.01
N VAL A 182 57.05 -8.53 -12.52
CA VAL A 182 56.18 -7.92 -13.52
C VAL A 182 55.23 -6.97 -12.83
N ARG A 183 55.16 -5.72 -13.29
CA ARG A 183 54.26 -4.69 -12.75
C ARG A 183 53.60 -3.89 -13.86
N PRO A 184 52.43 -3.26 -13.61
CA PRO A 184 51.85 -2.32 -14.55
C PRO A 184 52.83 -1.19 -14.88
N LYS A 185 52.92 -0.84 -16.17
CA LYS A 185 53.66 0.33 -16.63
C LYS A 185 52.77 1.56 -16.44
N LEU A 186 53.28 2.56 -15.71
CA LEU A 186 52.58 3.80 -15.44
C LEU A 186 52.07 4.46 -16.74
N GLY A 187 50.76 4.73 -16.79
CA GLY A 187 50.10 5.31 -17.96
C GLY A 187 49.77 4.31 -19.07
N GLY A 188 49.77 3.01 -18.78
CA GLY A 188 49.35 1.93 -19.70
C GLY A 188 48.30 1.00 -19.09
N GLU A 189 47.62 1.43 -18.02
CA GLU A 189 46.65 0.66 -17.24
C GLU A 189 45.25 0.69 -17.86
N ASP A 190 45.15 0.26 -19.12
CA ASP A 190 43.95 0.44 -19.95
C ASP A 190 42.95 -0.75 -19.89
N LEU A 191 43.35 -1.92 -19.36
CA LEU A 191 42.43 -3.05 -19.14
C LEU A 191 41.22 -2.64 -18.29
N GLN A 192 40.04 -3.06 -18.74
CA GLN A 192 38.79 -2.93 -18.02
C GLN A 192 38.04 -4.27 -18.03
N VAL A 193 37.50 -4.69 -16.88
CA VAL A 193 36.62 -5.87 -16.78
C VAL A 193 35.19 -5.45 -16.41
N PHE A 194 34.23 -6.30 -16.76
CA PHE A 194 32.80 -6.05 -16.63
C PHE A 194 32.10 -7.23 -15.93
N ALA A 195 30.90 -6.99 -15.40
CA ALA A 195 29.99 -8.09 -15.12
C ALA A 195 29.49 -8.70 -16.44
N GLU A 196 29.04 -9.95 -16.39
CA GLU A 196 28.63 -10.69 -17.60
C GLU A 196 27.38 -10.07 -18.27
N ASP A 197 26.46 -9.47 -17.51
CA ASP A 197 25.25 -8.84 -18.06
C ASP A 197 25.52 -7.51 -18.78
N GLU A 198 26.51 -6.74 -18.32
CA GLU A 198 26.93 -5.46 -18.92
C GLU A 198 27.35 -5.62 -20.40
N VAL A 199 27.83 -6.80 -20.80
CA VAL A 199 28.28 -7.11 -22.17
C VAL A 199 27.32 -8.04 -22.93
N SER A 200 26.08 -8.16 -22.48
CA SER A 200 25.10 -9.09 -23.09
C SER A 200 24.58 -8.64 -24.47
N VAL A 201 24.65 -7.35 -24.79
CA VAL A 201 24.14 -6.78 -26.06
C VAL A 201 25.27 -6.69 -27.10
N ALA A 202 25.34 -7.69 -27.98
CA ALA A 202 26.35 -7.73 -29.05
C ALA A 202 25.90 -6.90 -30.28
N PRO A 203 26.78 -6.05 -30.86
CA PRO A 203 26.49 -5.35 -32.11
C PRO A 203 26.52 -6.30 -33.31
N ALA A 204 25.93 -5.89 -34.43
CA ALA A 204 25.93 -6.67 -35.67
C ALA A 204 27.37 -7.06 -36.08
N GLY A 205 27.54 -8.33 -36.52
CA GLY A 205 28.85 -8.89 -36.88
C GLY A 205 29.63 -9.51 -35.71
N THR A 206 29.18 -9.31 -34.47
CA THR A 206 29.72 -9.97 -33.26
C THR A 206 28.86 -11.19 -32.90
N VAL A 207 29.51 -12.30 -32.52
CA VAL A 207 28.85 -13.50 -31.98
C VAL A 207 28.66 -13.37 -30.46
N ARG A 208 29.68 -12.92 -29.73
CA ARG A 208 29.62 -12.63 -28.29
C ARG A 208 30.60 -11.51 -27.92
N LEU A 209 30.21 -10.64 -26.99
CA LEU A 209 31.15 -9.78 -26.29
C LEU A 209 31.69 -10.49 -25.04
N PHE A 210 32.98 -10.35 -24.80
CA PHE A 210 33.60 -10.83 -23.58
C PHE A 210 33.61 -9.72 -22.51
N PRO A 211 33.48 -10.07 -21.23
CA PRO A 211 33.47 -9.11 -20.11
C PRO A 211 34.86 -8.52 -19.80
N TYR A 212 35.63 -8.19 -20.83
CA TYR A 212 36.86 -7.40 -20.75
C TYR A 212 37.08 -6.54 -21.99
N GLY A 213 37.86 -5.48 -21.84
CA GLY A 213 38.23 -4.57 -22.93
C GLY A 213 39.35 -3.63 -22.54
N PHE A 214 39.61 -2.64 -23.41
CA PHE A 214 40.64 -1.63 -23.20
C PHE A 214 40.05 -0.23 -23.34
N VAL A 215 40.12 0.56 -22.26
CA VAL A 215 39.55 1.90 -22.21
C VAL A 215 40.51 2.95 -22.77
N VAL A 216 39.97 3.90 -23.51
CA VAL A 216 40.71 5.04 -24.04
C VAL A 216 40.89 6.08 -22.93
N ARG A 217 42.15 6.43 -22.66
CA ARG A 217 42.53 7.50 -21.73
C ARG A 217 42.74 8.82 -22.47
N LYS A 218 42.50 9.95 -21.79
CA LYS A 218 42.75 11.28 -22.34
C LYS A 218 44.25 11.54 -22.41
N LYS A 219 44.74 11.99 -23.57
CA LYS A 219 46.13 12.42 -23.73
C LYS A 219 46.35 13.71 -22.95
N GLY A 220 47.38 13.74 -22.11
CA GLY A 220 47.77 14.92 -21.33
C GLY A 220 46.92 15.20 -20.08
N ALA A 221 45.95 14.35 -19.76
CA ALA A 221 45.15 14.46 -18.53
C ALA A 221 44.86 13.07 -17.95
N ILE A 222 44.98 12.93 -16.63
CA ILE A 222 44.77 11.65 -15.92
C ILE A 222 43.44 11.59 -15.14
N ASN A 223 42.78 12.73 -14.98
CA ASN A 223 41.54 12.90 -14.20
C ASN A 223 40.27 12.86 -15.06
N THR A 224 40.38 12.57 -16.36
CA THR A 224 39.24 12.45 -17.26
C THR A 224 39.51 11.43 -18.36
N ARG A 225 38.44 10.81 -18.86
CA ARG A 225 38.43 9.92 -20.02
C ARG A 225 37.50 10.44 -21.13
N GLN A 226 37.16 11.73 -21.09
CA GLN A 226 36.35 12.36 -22.11
C GLN A 226 37.20 12.76 -23.31
N LEU A 227 36.79 12.35 -24.51
CA LEU A 227 37.33 12.85 -25.77
C LEU A 227 36.45 13.98 -26.29
N PRO A 228 37.03 15.13 -26.69
CA PRO A 228 36.25 16.28 -27.13
C PRO A 228 35.48 15.99 -28.42
N ALA A 229 34.37 16.70 -28.60
CA ALA A 229 33.64 16.76 -29.85
C ALA A 229 34.48 17.46 -30.93
N SER A 230 34.24 17.09 -32.18
CA SER A 230 34.76 17.76 -33.38
C SER A 230 36.29 18.00 -33.38
N PRO A 231 37.14 16.99 -33.09
CA PRO A 231 38.59 17.16 -33.17
C PRO A 231 39.04 17.56 -34.58
N ALA A 232 40.05 18.44 -34.69
CA ALA A 232 40.65 18.78 -35.97
C ALA A 232 41.30 17.55 -36.65
N THR A 233 41.52 17.62 -37.96
CA THR A 233 42.27 16.57 -38.68
C THR A 233 43.65 16.37 -38.06
N GLY A 234 44.03 15.13 -37.75
CA GLY A 234 45.29 14.81 -37.08
C GLY A 234 45.33 15.11 -35.57
N GLN A 235 44.25 15.64 -34.98
CA GLN A 235 44.15 15.85 -33.54
C GLN A 235 43.71 14.56 -32.84
N PHE A 236 44.67 13.77 -32.38
CA PHE A 236 44.41 12.58 -31.57
C PHE A 236 44.49 12.91 -30.07
N ASP A 237 43.31 12.98 -29.47
CA ASP A 237 43.10 13.35 -28.08
C ASP A 237 43.13 12.17 -27.11
N GLY A 238 42.96 10.94 -27.60
CA GLY A 238 42.97 9.74 -26.77
C GLY A 238 44.23 8.91 -26.97
N VAL A 239 44.49 8.02 -26.02
CA VAL A 239 45.45 6.91 -26.16
C VAL A 239 44.77 5.65 -25.62
N VAL A 240 44.94 4.52 -26.29
CA VAL A 240 44.54 3.21 -25.78
C VAL A 240 45.67 2.22 -26.00
N THR A 241 45.89 1.33 -25.04
CA THR A 241 46.89 0.28 -25.13
C THR A 241 46.22 -1.07 -25.02
N VAL A 242 46.28 -1.85 -26.09
CA VAL A 242 45.85 -3.25 -26.08
C VAL A 242 47.04 -4.09 -25.63
N ALA A 243 46.89 -4.77 -24.49
CA ALA A 243 47.94 -5.56 -23.89
C ALA A 243 47.47 -6.96 -23.52
N VAL A 244 48.30 -7.95 -23.84
CA VAL A 244 48.02 -9.37 -23.61
C VAL A 244 49.27 -10.09 -23.15
N LYS A 245 49.07 -11.23 -22.50
CA LYS A 245 50.09 -12.24 -22.25
C LYS A 245 49.72 -13.55 -22.93
N LEU A 246 50.74 -14.28 -23.38
CA LEU A 246 50.57 -15.60 -23.99
C LEU A 246 51.70 -16.53 -23.55
N PRO A 247 51.42 -17.83 -23.37
CA PRO A 247 52.43 -18.81 -22.98
C PRO A 247 53.41 -19.07 -24.12
N LEU A 248 54.68 -19.18 -23.77
CA LEU A 248 55.72 -19.62 -24.69
C LEU A 248 55.55 -21.12 -24.97
N GLN A 249 55.56 -21.48 -26.25
CA GLN A 249 55.49 -22.88 -26.64
C GLN A 249 56.79 -23.61 -26.30
N ALA A 250 56.72 -24.94 -26.20
CA ALA A 250 57.90 -25.76 -25.89
C ALA A 250 59.03 -25.54 -26.90
N ASN A 251 58.68 -25.40 -28.19
CA ASN A 251 59.61 -24.98 -29.24
C ASN A 251 59.30 -23.56 -29.69
N ALA A 252 60.34 -22.74 -29.89
CA ALA A 252 60.16 -21.36 -30.36
C ALA A 252 59.51 -21.27 -31.76
N ALA A 253 59.65 -22.31 -32.60
CA ALA A 253 58.99 -22.37 -33.91
C ALA A 253 57.46 -22.50 -33.81
N ASP A 254 56.95 -23.00 -32.69
CA ASP A 254 55.52 -23.15 -32.44
C ASP A 254 54.87 -21.87 -31.87
N ASP A 255 55.68 -20.88 -31.43
CA ASP A 255 55.18 -19.60 -30.94
C ASP A 255 54.36 -18.88 -32.04
N PRO A 256 53.22 -18.28 -31.70
CA PRO A 256 52.55 -17.37 -32.59
C PRO A 256 53.48 -16.23 -33.00
N PHE A 257 53.59 -15.99 -34.30
CA PHE A 257 54.29 -14.86 -34.91
C PHE A 257 53.34 -13.74 -35.32
N ARG A 258 52.09 -14.09 -35.67
CA ARG A 258 51.02 -13.14 -35.97
C ARG A 258 49.71 -13.56 -35.35
N PHE A 259 48.95 -12.61 -34.83
CA PHE A 259 47.53 -12.80 -34.55
C PHE A 259 46.74 -11.52 -34.76
N SER A 260 45.43 -11.62 -34.93
CA SER A 260 44.56 -10.44 -34.87
C SER A 260 43.54 -10.55 -33.74
N MET A 261 43.07 -9.42 -33.23
CA MET A 261 42.03 -9.37 -32.19
C MET A 261 40.87 -8.49 -32.65
N ASN A 262 39.65 -8.95 -32.39
CA ASN A 262 38.42 -8.22 -32.72
C ASN A 262 37.87 -7.53 -31.47
N PHE A 263 37.43 -6.29 -31.68
CA PHE A 263 36.82 -5.47 -30.64
C PHE A 263 35.55 -4.82 -31.15
N ALA A 264 34.55 -4.71 -30.28
CA ALA A 264 33.49 -3.74 -30.43
C ALA A 264 33.91 -2.43 -29.74
N VAL A 265 33.82 -1.33 -30.47
CA VAL A 265 34.08 0.01 -29.94
C VAL A 265 32.78 0.53 -29.32
N MET A 266 32.84 0.93 -28.05
CA MET A 266 31.67 1.25 -27.25
C MET A 266 31.87 2.56 -26.49
N ASP A 267 30.83 3.38 -26.38
CA ASP A 267 30.76 4.40 -25.32
C ASP A 267 30.34 3.72 -24.00
N ASP A 268 30.99 4.09 -22.90
CA ASP A 268 30.70 3.55 -21.57
C ASP A 268 30.25 4.69 -20.65
N SER A 269 28.97 4.66 -20.24
CA SER A 269 28.41 5.72 -19.39
C SER A 269 29.04 5.80 -17.98
N ARG A 270 29.85 4.81 -17.58
CA ARG A 270 30.44 4.68 -16.24
C ARG A 270 31.97 4.56 -16.28
N THR A 271 32.63 5.61 -15.80
CA THR A 271 34.08 5.61 -15.56
C THR A 271 34.42 4.59 -14.47
N ARG A 272 35.39 3.70 -14.71
CA ARG A 272 35.85 2.68 -13.74
C ARG A 272 37.31 2.31 -13.92
N VAL A 273 37.94 1.73 -12.90
CA VAL A 273 39.31 1.22 -12.97
C VAL A 273 39.30 -0.28 -12.69
N THR A 274 40.22 -1.04 -13.29
CA THR A 274 40.44 -2.45 -12.95
C THR A 274 41.75 -2.62 -12.22
N GLU A 275 41.78 -3.55 -11.27
CA GLU A 275 43.01 -4.14 -10.77
C GLU A 275 43.26 -5.45 -11.52
N SER A 276 44.28 -5.47 -12.39
CA SER A 276 44.66 -6.68 -13.13
C SER A 276 45.26 -7.75 -12.21
N VAL A 277 45.27 -9.02 -12.65
CA VAL A 277 45.85 -10.13 -11.88
C VAL A 277 47.34 -9.88 -11.55
N GLU A 278 48.09 -9.30 -12.46
CA GLU A 278 49.52 -8.99 -12.28
C GLU A 278 49.78 -7.81 -11.32
N GLU A 279 48.77 -6.98 -11.07
CA GLU A 279 48.88 -5.80 -10.19
C GLU A 279 48.60 -6.14 -8.72
N GLN A 280 47.86 -7.21 -8.46
CA GLN A 280 47.36 -7.56 -7.13
C GLN A 280 48.49 -7.67 -6.08
N GLY A 281 48.20 -7.17 -4.88
CA GLY A 281 49.10 -7.24 -3.72
C GLY A 281 49.24 -5.90 -3.01
N ALA A 282 50.21 -5.80 -2.08
CA ALA A 282 50.39 -4.62 -1.23
C ALA A 282 50.84 -3.34 -1.96
N SER A 283 51.08 -3.39 -3.27
CA SER A 283 51.59 -2.28 -4.09
C SER A 283 50.66 -1.94 -5.27
N SER A 284 49.39 -2.30 -5.19
CA SER A 284 48.39 -1.99 -6.23
C SER A 284 48.04 -0.50 -6.21
N ASP A 285 48.12 0.15 -7.39
CA ASP A 285 47.83 1.58 -7.56
C ASP A 285 46.40 1.83 -8.08
N ALA A 286 45.59 0.77 -8.22
CA ALA A 286 44.22 0.87 -8.75
C ALA A 286 43.34 1.86 -7.97
N ALA A 287 43.48 1.91 -6.64
CA ALA A 287 42.77 2.87 -5.79
C ALA A 287 43.21 4.32 -6.02
N VAL A 288 44.51 4.53 -6.24
CA VAL A 288 45.07 5.85 -6.57
C VAL A 288 44.53 6.31 -7.93
N ARG A 289 44.57 5.43 -8.94
CA ARG A 289 44.01 5.72 -10.28
C ARG A 289 42.53 6.07 -10.22
N ALA A 290 41.75 5.33 -9.43
CA ALA A 290 40.33 5.61 -9.26
C ALA A 290 40.10 6.97 -8.58
N GLY A 291 40.85 7.28 -7.51
CA GLY A 291 40.74 8.55 -6.80
C GLY A 291 41.03 9.78 -7.69
N VAL A 292 41.98 9.66 -8.62
CA VAL A 292 42.30 10.72 -9.61
C VAL A 292 41.15 10.97 -10.59
N LEU A 293 40.41 9.93 -10.98
CA LEU A 293 39.25 10.04 -11.87
C LEU A 293 37.99 10.52 -11.12
N GLY A 294 37.95 10.37 -9.81
CA GLY A 294 36.90 10.88 -8.93
C GLY A 294 36.67 10.00 -7.70
N ALA A 295 36.23 10.60 -6.59
CA ALA A 295 36.08 9.94 -5.29
C ALA A 295 35.16 8.70 -5.28
N ASN A 296 34.21 8.62 -6.21
CA ASN A 296 33.24 7.52 -6.34
C ASN A 296 33.54 6.59 -7.52
N THR A 297 34.73 6.69 -8.13
CA THR A 297 35.11 5.82 -9.25
C THR A 297 35.23 4.38 -8.75
N PRO A 298 34.46 3.44 -9.29
CA PRO A 298 34.48 2.05 -8.85
C PRO A 298 35.73 1.32 -9.34
N ILE A 299 36.23 0.41 -8.51
CA ILE A 299 37.41 -0.40 -8.77
C ILE A 299 36.98 -1.85 -8.96
N MET A 300 37.09 -2.34 -10.19
CA MET A 300 36.77 -3.72 -10.54
C MET A 300 37.91 -4.63 -10.09
N THR A 301 37.61 -5.56 -9.19
CA THR A 301 38.59 -6.50 -8.65
C THR A 301 38.33 -7.92 -9.12
N LEU A 302 39.42 -8.63 -9.41
CA LEU A 302 39.42 -10.04 -9.76
C LEU A 302 39.82 -10.89 -8.55
N CYS A 303 39.60 -12.20 -8.63
CA CYS A 303 40.07 -13.14 -7.62
C CYS A 303 41.56 -12.94 -7.30
N GLY A 304 41.90 -12.94 -6.02
CA GLY A 304 43.26 -12.68 -5.50
C GLY A 304 43.49 -11.26 -5.00
N SER A 305 42.58 -10.32 -5.29
CA SER A 305 42.65 -8.95 -4.79
C SER A 305 42.57 -8.87 -3.25
N SER A 306 43.44 -8.06 -2.65
CA SER A 306 43.38 -7.66 -1.24
C SER A 306 42.80 -6.25 -1.05
N LEU A 307 42.36 -5.58 -2.12
CA LEU A 307 41.79 -4.23 -2.04
C LEU A 307 40.42 -4.25 -1.36
N ASN A 308 40.34 -3.60 -0.19
CA ASN A 308 39.09 -3.37 0.52
C ASN A 308 38.81 -1.86 0.57
N THR A 309 38.02 -1.38 -0.39
CA THR A 309 37.65 0.03 -0.51
C THR A 309 36.14 0.17 -0.64
N ALA A 310 35.58 1.30 -0.24
CA ALA A 310 34.14 1.55 -0.33
C ALA A 310 33.60 1.56 -1.78
N THR A 311 34.49 1.72 -2.77
CA THR A 311 34.17 1.73 -4.21
C THR A 311 34.59 0.44 -4.92
N GLY A 312 35.09 -0.56 -4.18
CA GLY A 312 35.45 -1.87 -4.74
C GLY A 312 34.22 -2.62 -5.24
N GLN A 313 34.32 -3.20 -6.44
CA GLN A 313 33.32 -4.06 -7.03
C GLN A 313 33.98 -5.37 -7.45
N PHE A 314 33.61 -6.44 -6.76
CA PHE A 314 34.18 -7.76 -7.01
C PHE A 314 33.56 -8.39 -8.27
N ILE A 315 34.35 -8.45 -9.34
CA ILE A 315 33.99 -9.14 -10.58
C ILE A 315 34.38 -10.62 -10.50
N GLY A 316 35.47 -10.94 -9.78
CA GLY A 316 35.97 -12.31 -9.57
C GLY A 316 36.68 -12.88 -10.79
N SER A 317 36.02 -12.90 -11.95
CA SER A 317 36.61 -13.32 -13.22
C SER A 317 35.89 -12.73 -14.42
N ALA A 318 36.63 -12.65 -15.53
CA ALA A 318 36.11 -12.27 -16.84
C ALA A 318 36.31 -13.44 -17.81
N THR A 319 35.24 -13.91 -18.45
CA THR A 319 35.33 -14.91 -19.53
C THR A 319 36.20 -14.37 -20.67
N THR A 320 37.18 -15.13 -21.14
CA THR A 320 38.06 -14.76 -22.28
C THR A 320 37.88 -15.63 -23.51
N ALA A 321 37.23 -16.80 -23.35
CA ALA A 321 36.86 -17.68 -24.45
C ALA A 321 35.56 -18.43 -24.15
N GLY A 322 34.83 -18.77 -25.21
CA GLY A 322 33.58 -19.50 -25.23
C GLY A 322 32.40 -18.62 -25.62
N ASN A 323 31.55 -19.06 -26.55
CA ASN A 323 30.35 -18.34 -27.00
C ASN A 323 29.14 -18.72 -26.16
N THR A 324 28.75 -20.00 -26.18
CA THR A 324 27.64 -20.53 -25.37
C THR A 324 28.13 -21.13 -24.05
N ALA A 325 29.20 -21.92 -24.10
CA ALA A 325 29.91 -22.39 -22.93
C ALA A 325 31.03 -21.40 -22.56
N ARG A 326 31.57 -21.50 -21.35
CA ARG A 326 32.76 -20.75 -20.93
C ARG A 326 33.97 -21.68 -21.03
N LEU A 327 34.98 -21.31 -21.83
CA LEU A 327 36.14 -22.15 -22.15
C LEU A 327 37.43 -21.63 -21.51
N ALA A 328 37.58 -20.31 -21.37
CA ALA A 328 38.72 -19.70 -20.70
C ALA A 328 38.29 -18.43 -19.94
N LYS A 329 39.13 -17.99 -18.99
CA LYS A 329 38.86 -16.84 -18.14
C LYS A 329 40.12 -16.18 -17.62
N LEU A 330 40.01 -14.90 -17.29
CA LEU A 330 40.92 -14.15 -16.43
C LEU A 330 40.35 -14.14 -15.00
N GLY A 331 41.16 -14.41 -13.97
CA GLY A 331 40.71 -14.47 -12.57
C GLY A 331 40.35 -15.89 -12.10
N GLY A 332 39.48 -16.02 -11.09
CA GLY A 332 39.15 -17.30 -10.44
C GLY A 332 37.89 -17.97 -10.98
N ASN A 333 37.28 -18.90 -10.24
CA ASN A 333 36.13 -19.69 -10.73
C ASN A 333 34.76 -19.12 -10.36
N ILE A 334 34.68 -17.81 -10.12
CA ILE A 334 33.46 -17.06 -9.84
C ILE A 334 33.44 -15.78 -10.67
N ALA A 335 32.32 -15.46 -11.31
CA ALA A 335 32.10 -14.20 -12.03
C ALA A 335 30.83 -13.51 -11.53
N LEU A 336 30.90 -12.18 -11.41
CA LEU A 336 29.73 -11.35 -11.21
C LEU A 336 28.89 -11.38 -12.49
N LYS A 337 27.69 -11.95 -12.36
CA LYS A 337 26.69 -12.01 -13.43
C LYS A 337 25.89 -10.73 -13.52
N LYS A 338 25.53 -10.14 -12.38
CA LYS A 338 24.67 -8.95 -12.29
C LYS A 338 25.19 -7.95 -11.26
N VAL A 339 25.40 -6.71 -11.68
CA VAL A 339 26.03 -5.65 -10.86
C VAL A 339 25.18 -5.19 -9.67
N ALA A 340 23.85 -5.23 -9.79
CA ALA A 340 22.95 -4.71 -8.77
C ALA A 340 21.97 -5.77 -8.25
N LEU A 341 22.05 -6.03 -6.94
CA LEU A 341 20.99 -6.70 -6.17
C LEU A 341 20.36 -5.67 -5.24
N ALA A 342 19.04 -5.49 -5.39
CA ALA A 342 18.24 -4.66 -4.51
C ALA A 342 17.04 -5.46 -4.02
N TYR A 343 16.79 -5.39 -2.72
CA TYR A 343 15.64 -6.00 -2.07
C TYR A 343 14.73 -4.94 -1.47
N GLY A 344 13.45 -5.25 -1.27
CA GLY A 344 12.48 -4.35 -0.66
C GLY A 344 11.84 -4.98 0.57
N VAL A 345 11.71 -4.22 1.64
CA VAL A 345 11.04 -4.69 2.87
C VAL A 345 10.45 -3.52 3.67
N PRO A 346 9.28 -3.66 4.31
CA PRO A 346 8.83 -2.72 5.34
C PRO A 346 9.77 -2.74 6.54
N GLY A 347 10.03 -1.57 7.10
CA GLY A 347 10.80 -1.42 8.32
C GLY A 347 10.24 -2.25 9.47
N ASN A 348 11.15 -2.73 10.32
CA ASN A 348 10.88 -3.59 11.48
C ASN A 348 10.29 -4.98 11.17
N THR A 349 10.12 -5.34 9.89
CA THR A 349 9.69 -6.69 9.48
C THR A 349 10.90 -7.55 9.07
N ARG A 350 10.73 -8.87 9.03
CA ARG A 350 11.75 -9.81 8.56
C ARG A 350 11.60 -10.06 7.06
N LEU A 351 12.63 -9.68 6.30
CA LEU A 351 12.85 -10.17 4.95
C LEU A 351 13.51 -11.56 5.03
N SER A 352 12.99 -12.54 4.29
CA SER A 352 13.59 -13.85 4.14
C SER A 352 13.73 -14.16 2.65
N VAL A 353 14.96 -14.35 2.17
CA VAL A 353 15.26 -14.58 0.76
C VAL A 353 15.92 -15.93 0.63
N ASN A 354 15.34 -16.81 -0.19
CA ASN A 354 15.90 -18.13 -0.47
C ASN A 354 17.07 -18.06 -1.47
N THR A 355 17.77 -19.17 -1.65
CA THR A 355 18.99 -19.22 -2.48
C THR A 355 18.74 -18.82 -3.94
N ALA A 356 17.57 -19.16 -4.50
CA ALA A 356 17.24 -18.89 -5.90
C ALA A 356 17.09 -17.39 -6.19
N ALA A 357 16.57 -16.63 -5.23
CA ALA A 357 16.42 -15.17 -5.32
C ALA A 357 17.50 -14.40 -4.54
N GLY A 358 18.37 -15.12 -3.82
CA GLY A 358 19.38 -14.56 -2.93
C GLY A 358 20.66 -14.15 -3.63
N LEU A 359 21.74 -14.00 -2.86
CA LEU A 359 23.01 -13.47 -3.34
C LEU A 359 23.65 -14.33 -4.41
N ALA A 360 23.45 -15.65 -4.36
CA ALA A 360 23.94 -16.61 -5.36
C ALA A 360 23.47 -16.30 -6.78
N SER A 361 22.27 -15.70 -6.93
CA SER A 361 21.70 -15.36 -8.24
C SER A 361 22.52 -14.32 -9.02
N ALA A 362 23.32 -13.50 -8.32
CA ALA A 362 24.19 -12.51 -8.94
C ALA A 362 25.52 -13.06 -9.45
N TYR A 363 25.83 -14.35 -9.22
CA TYR A 363 27.12 -14.92 -9.59
C TYR A 363 26.96 -16.11 -10.53
N SER A 364 28.01 -16.35 -11.31
CA SER A 364 28.20 -17.55 -12.10
C SER A 364 29.47 -18.26 -11.65
N THR A 365 29.48 -19.59 -11.69
CA THR A 365 30.68 -20.39 -11.39
C THR A 365 31.27 -21.04 -12.63
N TYR A 366 32.53 -21.43 -12.52
CA TYR A 366 33.31 -22.12 -13.56
C TYR A 366 33.82 -23.45 -13.02
N ASN A 367 34.14 -24.39 -13.92
CA ASN A 367 34.83 -25.65 -13.60
C ASN A 367 34.21 -26.45 -12.42
N GLY A 368 32.87 -26.41 -12.28
CA GLY A 368 32.17 -27.10 -11.19
C GLY A 368 32.35 -26.46 -9.81
N ALA A 369 32.86 -25.23 -9.72
CA ALA A 369 32.98 -24.52 -8.44
C ALA A 369 31.62 -24.33 -7.78
N ALA A 370 31.60 -24.47 -6.45
CA ALA A 370 30.44 -24.18 -5.61
C ALA A 370 30.62 -22.81 -4.96
N LEU A 371 29.58 -21.98 -5.02
CA LEU A 371 29.55 -20.71 -4.29
C LEU A 371 29.45 -20.98 -2.79
N SER A 372 30.23 -20.24 -2.01
CA SER A 372 29.99 -20.09 -0.57
C SER A 372 29.95 -18.62 -0.19
N PHE A 373 29.09 -18.31 0.77
CA PHE A 373 28.92 -16.96 1.30
C PHE A 373 29.39 -16.90 2.75
N GLY A 374 30.16 -15.85 3.07
CA GLY A 374 30.56 -15.55 4.45
C GLY A 374 29.44 -14.88 5.24
N SER A 375 29.57 -14.79 6.56
CA SER A 375 28.62 -14.09 7.43
C SER A 375 28.33 -12.66 6.95
N GLY A 376 27.05 -12.29 6.86
CA GLY A 376 26.63 -10.96 6.43
C GLY A 376 26.47 -9.98 7.60
N SER A 377 26.53 -8.68 7.32
CA SER A 377 26.21 -7.60 8.26
C SER A 377 25.47 -6.46 7.56
N SER A 378 24.94 -5.50 8.31
CA SER A 378 24.27 -4.32 7.76
C SER A 378 25.05 -3.04 8.09
N ARG A 379 25.15 -2.13 7.12
CA ARG A 379 25.79 -0.82 7.32
C ARG A 379 24.96 0.14 8.19
N ARG A 380 23.64 -0.02 8.24
CA ARG A 380 22.75 0.80 9.09
C ARG A 380 22.39 0.16 10.42
N GLY A 381 23.00 -0.97 10.78
CA GLY A 381 22.77 -1.65 12.06
C GLY A 381 21.51 -2.52 12.11
N GLY A 382 21.04 -2.98 10.96
CA GLY A 382 20.10 -4.08 10.85
C GLY A 382 20.71 -5.41 11.29
N SER A 383 19.86 -6.39 11.55
CA SER A 383 20.27 -7.77 11.85
C SER A 383 20.25 -8.60 10.57
N VAL A 384 21.32 -9.36 10.35
CA VAL A 384 21.50 -10.22 9.17
C VAL A 384 21.86 -11.62 9.63
N THR A 385 21.21 -12.62 9.04
CA THR A 385 21.68 -14.01 9.04
C THR A 385 21.85 -14.40 7.59
N LEU A 386 23.06 -14.81 7.20
CA LEU A 386 23.41 -15.21 5.84
C LEU A 386 24.00 -16.60 5.89
N ASP A 387 23.39 -17.51 5.15
CA ASP A 387 23.81 -18.90 5.05
C ASP A 387 24.81 -19.08 3.90
N ALA A 388 25.61 -20.15 3.96
CA ALA A 388 26.67 -20.41 2.99
C ALA A 388 26.15 -20.57 1.55
N GLY A 389 24.86 -20.91 1.38
CA GLY A 389 24.20 -20.99 0.07
C GLY A 389 23.86 -19.63 -0.56
N GLY A 390 23.92 -18.53 0.20
CA GLY A 390 23.56 -17.19 -0.28
C GLY A 390 22.11 -16.80 -0.03
N ASP A 391 21.32 -17.66 0.61
CA ASP A 391 20.07 -17.31 1.27
C ASP A 391 20.33 -16.53 2.56
N PHE A 392 19.44 -15.60 2.87
CA PHE A 392 19.61 -14.72 4.01
C PHE A 392 18.29 -14.25 4.57
N THR A 393 18.35 -13.81 5.84
CA THR A 393 17.29 -13.04 6.45
C THR A 393 17.80 -11.71 6.96
N PHE A 394 16.97 -10.69 6.86
CA PHE A 394 17.29 -9.31 7.21
C PHE A 394 16.14 -8.72 8.02
N VAL A 395 16.48 -7.99 9.08
CA VAL A 395 15.57 -7.11 9.81
C VAL A 395 16.25 -5.76 9.93
N SER A 396 15.57 -4.68 9.53
CA SER A 396 16.13 -3.33 9.60
C SER A 396 16.50 -2.93 11.03
N LYS A 397 17.29 -1.85 11.15
CA LYS A 397 17.40 -1.13 12.42
C LYS A 397 16.00 -0.73 12.90
N ALA A 398 15.76 -0.82 14.21
CA ALA A 398 14.49 -0.44 14.80
C ALA A 398 14.16 1.02 14.44
N GLY A 399 12.96 1.24 13.89
CA GLY A 399 12.46 2.57 13.52
C GLY A 399 12.73 3.00 12.08
N ASP A 400 13.57 2.29 11.31
CA ASP A 400 13.75 2.60 9.88
C ASP A 400 12.46 2.32 9.08
N GLY A 401 12.27 3.00 7.94
CA GLY A 401 11.16 2.78 7.00
C GLY A 401 10.21 3.95 6.76
N ALA A 402 10.21 4.96 7.64
CA ALA A 402 9.55 6.25 7.38
C ALA A 402 10.33 7.40 8.06
N PRO A 403 11.06 8.25 7.30
CA PRO A 403 11.18 8.23 5.84
C PRO A 403 11.85 6.96 5.32
N ALA A 404 11.63 6.62 4.05
CA ALA A 404 12.27 5.47 3.42
C ALA A 404 13.80 5.62 3.44
N VAL A 405 14.51 4.52 3.62
CA VAL A 405 15.97 4.46 3.67
C VAL A 405 16.48 3.26 2.88
N THR A 406 17.72 3.34 2.39
CA THR A 406 18.42 2.19 1.82
C THR A 406 19.50 1.74 2.80
N ASP A 407 19.43 0.48 3.21
CA ASP A 407 20.49 -0.20 3.96
C ASP A 407 21.34 -1.05 3.00
N GLN A 408 22.56 -1.40 3.40
CA GLN A 408 23.48 -2.21 2.61
C GLN A 408 23.87 -3.46 3.38
N LEU A 409 23.48 -4.62 2.85
CA LEU A 409 23.93 -5.93 3.28
C LEU A 409 25.37 -6.13 2.82
N VAL A 410 26.31 -6.15 3.75
CA VAL A 410 27.73 -6.44 3.50
C VAL A 410 27.93 -7.95 3.57
N TYR A 411 28.57 -8.55 2.56
CA TYR A 411 28.86 -9.98 2.51
C TYR A 411 30.18 -10.25 1.80
N ARG A 412 30.62 -11.52 1.83
CA ARG A 412 31.72 -12.04 1.01
C ARG A 412 31.25 -13.28 0.27
N VAL A 413 31.82 -13.51 -0.92
CA VAL A 413 31.54 -14.68 -1.73
C VAL A 413 32.84 -15.37 -2.14
N ALA A 414 32.84 -16.70 -2.15
CA ALA A 414 33.98 -17.52 -2.51
C ALA A 414 33.59 -18.66 -3.44
N ASP A 415 34.56 -19.22 -4.16
CA ASP A 415 34.38 -20.36 -5.07
C ASP A 415 34.79 -21.72 -4.46
N ASN A 416 35.16 -21.71 -3.17
CA ASN A 416 35.74 -22.84 -2.42
C ASN A 416 36.98 -23.47 -3.09
N GLN A 417 37.66 -22.75 -3.98
CA GLN A 417 38.84 -23.20 -4.71
C GLN A 417 39.97 -22.16 -4.66
N GLY A 418 40.00 -21.36 -3.59
CA GLY A 418 41.06 -20.39 -3.32
C GLY A 418 40.74 -18.95 -3.74
N CYS A 419 39.56 -18.68 -4.32
CA CYS A 419 39.09 -17.31 -4.53
C CYS A 419 38.04 -16.90 -3.51
N SER A 420 38.20 -15.71 -2.93
CA SER A 420 37.24 -15.05 -2.06
C SER A 420 37.21 -13.55 -2.34
N SER A 421 36.04 -12.94 -2.28
CA SER A 421 35.86 -11.50 -2.40
C SER A 421 36.30 -10.77 -1.11
N THR A 422 36.63 -9.50 -1.26
CA THR A 422 36.56 -8.55 -0.13
C THR A 422 35.10 -8.21 0.16
N ASP A 423 34.86 -7.29 1.10
CA ASP A 423 33.51 -6.90 1.49
C ASP A 423 32.76 -6.29 0.29
N THR A 424 31.68 -6.93 -0.13
CA THR A 424 30.77 -6.49 -1.19
C THR A 424 29.39 -6.21 -0.61
N THR A 425 28.53 -5.48 -1.34
CA THR A 425 27.23 -5.03 -0.83
C THR A 425 26.05 -5.36 -1.74
N ALA A 426 24.89 -5.62 -1.14
CA ALA A 426 23.59 -5.61 -1.79
C ALA A 426 22.66 -4.62 -1.08
N ASP A 427 21.85 -3.88 -1.83
CA ASP A 427 20.98 -2.85 -1.26
C ASP A 427 19.68 -3.48 -0.73
N VAL A 428 19.20 -2.97 0.40
CA VAL A 428 17.89 -3.29 0.98
C VAL A 428 17.13 -1.99 1.19
N ASN A 429 16.15 -1.74 0.34
CA ASN A 429 15.27 -0.59 0.41
C ASN A 429 14.20 -0.83 1.47
N VAL A 430 14.26 -0.05 2.55
CA VAL A 430 13.34 -0.12 3.68
C VAL A 430 12.33 1.02 3.56
N SER A 431 11.07 0.68 3.28
CA SER A 431 10.00 1.66 3.03
C SER A 431 8.68 1.21 3.65
N GLY A 432 8.00 2.15 4.31
CA GLY A 432 6.92 1.84 5.25
C GLY A 432 7.49 1.23 6.55
N ARG A 433 6.71 1.23 7.63
CA ARG A 433 7.15 0.72 8.93
C ARG A 433 6.01 0.06 9.69
N VAL A 434 6.31 -1.06 10.34
CA VAL A 434 5.38 -1.80 11.20
C VAL A 434 5.92 -1.85 12.63
N TRP A 435 5.10 -1.56 13.63
CA TRP A 435 5.46 -1.79 15.04
C TRP A 435 4.73 -3.01 15.58
N PHE A 436 5.48 -3.99 16.09
CA PHE A 436 4.94 -5.25 16.59
C PHE A 436 4.77 -5.20 18.10
N VAL A 437 3.62 -5.69 18.58
CA VAL A 437 3.27 -5.80 20.01
C VAL A 437 2.88 -7.25 20.32
N ASN A 438 3.45 -7.82 21.39
CA ASN A 438 3.09 -9.12 21.91
C ASN A 438 3.26 -9.16 23.44
N ASN A 439 2.17 -9.40 24.18
CA ASN A 439 2.17 -9.35 25.65
C ASN A 439 2.73 -10.59 26.36
N THR A 440 3.22 -11.60 25.64
CA THR A 440 3.84 -12.80 26.25
C THR A 440 5.36 -12.69 26.38
N GLY A 441 5.99 -11.72 25.71
CA GLY A 441 7.44 -11.60 25.62
C GLY A 441 8.07 -10.61 26.61
N ALA A 442 9.40 -10.59 26.63
CA ALA A 442 10.16 -9.51 27.25
C ALA A 442 9.91 -8.18 26.51
N ALA A 443 10.25 -7.05 27.14
CA ALA A 443 10.18 -5.74 26.52
C ALA A 443 11.21 -5.64 25.38
N GLY A 444 10.77 -5.91 24.15
CA GLY A 444 11.57 -5.73 22.94
C GLY A 444 11.56 -4.28 22.44
N ASP A 445 12.09 -4.10 21.24
CA ASP A 445 12.23 -2.80 20.57
C ASP A 445 11.20 -2.56 19.46
N GLY A 446 10.19 -3.43 19.35
CA GLY A 446 9.06 -3.25 18.44
C GLY A 446 9.25 -3.85 17.05
N ARG A 447 10.38 -4.52 16.79
CA ARG A 447 10.59 -5.30 15.56
C ARG A 447 9.85 -6.64 15.61
N GLN A 448 9.59 -7.25 14.47
CA GLN A 448 8.88 -8.53 14.36
C GLN A 448 9.51 -9.63 15.23
N THR A 449 10.84 -9.66 15.30
CA THR A 449 11.60 -10.65 16.09
C THR A 449 11.72 -10.27 17.57
N THR A 450 11.51 -9.01 17.92
CA THR A 450 11.67 -8.43 19.27
C THR A 450 10.53 -7.44 19.53
N PRO A 451 9.26 -7.91 19.59
CA PRO A 451 8.11 -7.03 19.70
C PRO A 451 8.10 -6.27 21.02
N PHE A 452 7.45 -5.12 21.06
CA PHE A 452 7.11 -4.48 22.32
C PHE A 452 6.17 -5.39 23.11
N ASN A 453 6.25 -5.33 24.44
CA ASN A 453 5.31 -6.05 25.31
C ASN A 453 4.12 -5.19 25.77
N THR A 454 4.06 -3.91 25.37
CA THR A 454 2.98 -2.98 25.69
C THR A 454 2.56 -2.12 24.50
N LEU A 455 1.29 -1.72 24.48
CA LEU A 455 0.75 -0.78 23.48
C LEU A 455 1.33 0.63 23.64
N LEU A 456 1.63 1.05 24.87
CA LEU A 456 2.20 2.38 25.14
C LEU A 456 3.58 2.55 24.48
N ALA A 457 4.41 1.51 24.50
CA ALA A 457 5.71 1.55 23.82
C ALA A 457 5.55 1.71 22.30
N ALA A 458 4.61 0.98 21.67
CA ALA A 458 4.30 1.13 20.25
C ALA A 458 3.69 2.49 19.92
N GLN A 459 2.80 3.01 20.78
CA GLN A 459 2.23 4.35 20.63
C GLN A 459 3.32 5.42 20.63
N ASN A 460 4.29 5.33 21.54
CA ASN A 460 5.39 6.29 21.64
C ASN A 460 6.36 6.19 20.45
N ALA A 461 6.67 4.98 20.00
CA ALA A 461 7.60 4.75 18.90
C ALA A 461 7.03 5.07 17.51
N SER A 462 5.71 4.92 17.33
CA SER A 462 5.07 5.07 16.02
C SER A 462 4.97 6.53 15.54
N ALA A 463 4.96 6.74 14.23
CA ALA A 463 4.64 8.02 13.60
C ALA A 463 3.30 7.95 12.85
N ALA A 464 2.81 9.11 12.40
CA ALA A 464 1.64 9.16 11.51
C ALA A 464 1.90 8.30 10.24
N GLY A 465 0.88 7.58 9.78
CA GLY A 465 0.97 6.66 8.64
C GLY A 465 1.59 5.27 8.92
N ASP A 466 2.14 5.02 10.12
CA ASP A 466 2.71 3.71 10.46
C ASP A 466 1.65 2.61 10.60
N TYR A 467 2.08 1.36 10.43
CA TYR A 467 1.32 0.18 10.81
C TYR A 467 1.66 -0.24 12.24
N LEU A 468 0.64 -0.69 12.98
CA LEU A 468 0.81 -1.34 14.28
C LEU A 468 0.21 -2.75 14.17
N TYR A 469 0.99 -3.77 14.51
CA TYR A 469 0.54 -5.16 14.55
C TYR A 469 0.52 -5.69 15.98
N VAL A 470 -0.65 -6.16 16.44
CA VAL A 470 -0.85 -6.71 17.78
C VAL A 470 -1.05 -8.22 17.66
N ALA A 471 -0.06 -8.98 18.12
CA ALA A 471 -0.14 -10.44 18.20
C ALA A 471 -1.21 -10.87 19.22
N GLN A 472 -1.78 -12.07 19.04
CA GLN A 472 -2.71 -12.66 20.01
C GLN A 472 -2.11 -12.71 21.42
N GLY A 473 -0.83 -13.03 21.51
CA GLY A 473 -0.10 -13.18 22.77
C GLY A 473 -0.77 -14.21 23.68
N ASN A 474 -1.07 -13.85 24.93
CA ASN A 474 -1.76 -14.74 25.88
C ASN A 474 -3.30 -14.74 25.73
N GLY A 475 -3.84 -14.02 24.74
CA GLY A 475 -5.29 -13.91 24.49
C GLY A 475 -6.04 -13.00 25.47
N THR A 476 -5.35 -12.30 26.36
CA THR A 476 -5.95 -11.36 27.33
C THR A 476 -5.47 -9.93 27.08
N THR A 477 -6.13 -8.96 27.73
CA THR A 477 -5.69 -7.55 27.71
C THR A 477 -4.49 -7.28 28.62
N SER A 478 -3.93 -8.27 29.32
CA SER A 478 -2.77 -8.06 30.21
C SER A 478 -1.59 -7.45 29.44
N GLY A 479 -0.95 -6.41 29.97
CA GLY A 479 0.09 -5.63 29.26
C GLY A 479 -0.43 -4.76 28.09
N GLN A 480 -1.72 -4.85 27.77
CA GLN A 480 -2.40 -4.15 26.68
C GLN A 480 -3.67 -3.42 27.17
N ASN A 481 -3.74 -3.10 28.47
CA ASN A 481 -4.96 -2.59 29.15
C ASN A 481 -4.84 -1.11 29.60
N SER A 482 -4.06 -0.30 28.88
CA SER A 482 -3.86 1.13 29.19
C SER A 482 -4.46 2.08 28.13
N GLY A 483 -5.21 1.52 27.18
CA GLY A 483 -5.70 2.22 25.99
C GLY A 483 -4.63 2.40 24.93
N LEU A 484 -5.08 2.77 23.73
CA LEU A 484 -4.23 3.15 22.60
C LEU A 484 -4.79 4.40 21.92
N ILE A 485 -3.93 5.35 21.61
CA ILE A 485 -4.23 6.55 20.83
C ILE A 485 -3.52 6.43 19.49
N LEU A 486 -4.29 6.33 18.41
CA LEU A 486 -3.74 6.32 17.06
C LEU A 486 -3.45 7.74 16.58
N LYS A 487 -2.40 7.87 15.78
CA LYS A 487 -2.03 9.07 15.03
C LYS A 487 -2.66 9.03 13.64
N THR A 488 -2.71 10.17 12.97
CA THR A 488 -3.28 10.31 11.62
C THR A 488 -2.73 9.25 10.66
N GLY A 489 -3.60 8.61 9.89
CA GLY A 489 -3.22 7.67 8.83
C GLY A 489 -2.71 6.31 9.30
N GLN A 490 -2.66 6.04 10.60
CA GLN A 490 -2.17 4.76 11.11
C GLN A 490 -3.16 3.62 10.83
N THR A 491 -2.60 2.43 10.61
CA THR A 491 -3.35 1.18 10.45
C THR A 491 -3.01 0.23 11.60
N LEU A 492 -4.02 -0.15 12.40
CA LEU A 492 -3.92 -1.08 13.51
C LEU A 492 -4.47 -2.46 13.11
N ILE A 493 -3.63 -3.48 13.16
CA ILE A 493 -3.96 -4.84 12.75
C ILE A 493 -3.72 -5.77 13.93
N GLY A 494 -4.76 -6.47 14.38
CA GLY A 494 -4.63 -7.57 15.31
C GLY A 494 -4.45 -8.89 14.59
N ALA A 495 -3.94 -9.89 15.30
CA ALA A 495 -3.71 -11.24 14.78
C ALA A 495 -4.96 -11.94 14.19
N GLY A 496 -6.18 -11.43 14.43
CA GLY A 496 -7.40 -11.90 13.76
C GLY A 496 -7.48 -11.55 12.27
N ALA A 497 -6.59 -10.68 11.78
CA ALA A 497 -6.45 -10.34 10.37
C ALA A 497 -4.98 -10.51 9.93
N ALA A 498 -4.77 -10.87 8.65
CA ALA A 498 -3.42 -11.02 8.12
C ALA A 498 -2.74 -9.65 7.96
N LEU A 499 -1.46 -9.58 8.36
CA LEU A 499 -0.59 -8.44 8.06
C LEU A 499 -0.04 -8.62 6.64
N THR A 500 -0.65 -7.92 5.67
CA THR A 500 -0.24 -7.96 4.26
C THR A 500 0.15 -6.55 3.80
N ILE A 501 1.36 -6.39 3.27
CA ILE A 501 1.87 -5.12 2.75
C ILE A 501 2.49 -5.38 1.37
N GLY A 502 2.10 -4.62 0.36
CA GLY A 502 2.63 -4.79 -1.01
C GLY A 502 2.39 -6.19 -1.61
N GLY A 503 1.35 -6.90 -1.15
CA GLY A 503 1.06 -8.28 -1.57
C GLY A 503 1.83 -9.38 -0.82
N VAL A 504 2.73 -9.02 0.10
CA VAL A 504 3.49 -9.95 0.93
C VAL A 504 2.84 -10.08 2.31
N THR A 505 2.59 -11.31 2.75
CA THR A 505 2.04 -11.62 4.08
C THR A 505 3.17 -11.81 5.08
N TYR A 506 3.26 -10.92 6.07
CA TYR A 506 4.25 -10.97 7.15
C TYR A 506 3.74 -11.69 8.41
N ALA A 507 2.42 -11.74 8.58
CA ALA A 507 1.75 -12.56 9.58
C ALA A 507 0.40 -13.02 9.03
N ALA A 508 0.11 -14.33 9.11
CA ALA A 508 -1.16 -14.89 8.70
C ALA A 508 -2.27 -14.54 9.71
N ALA A 509 -3.53 -14.54 9.25
CA ALA A 509 -4.66 -14.43 10.15
C ALA A 509 -4.73 -15.66 11.08
N GLY A 510 -4.95 -15.40 12.36
CA GLY A 510 -5.15 -16.38 13.41
C GLY A 510 -6.29 -15.92 14.32
N GLN A 511 -6.10 -16.09 15.63
CA GLN A 511 -7.10 -15.64 16.61
C GLN A 511 -6.96 -14.14 16.90
N PRO A 512 -8.07 -13.40 17.08
CA PRO A 512 -8.03 -11.98 17.40
C PRO A 512 -7.24 -11.67 18.67
N ALA A 513 -6.41 -10.63 18.61
CA ALA A 513 -5.83 -10.04 19.82
C ALA A 513 -6.91 -9.28 20.62
N SER A 514 -6.62 -8.97 21.89
CA SER A 514 -7.53 -8.18 22.74
C SER A 514 -6.80 -7.01 23.37
N ILE A 515 -7.32 -5.80 23.15
CA ILE A 515 -6.81 -4.57 23.79
C ILE A 515 -7.85 -3.99 24.75
N GLY A 516 -7.38 -3.25 25.74
CA GLY A 516 -8.21 -2.75 26.83
C GLY A 516 -7.81 -1.38 27.35
N ASN A 517 -8.69 -0.80 28.16
CA ASN A 517 -8.33 0.25 29.11
C ASN A 517 -9.14 0.09 30.41
N SER A 518 -8.46 -0.18 31.54
CA SER A 518 -9.13 -0.41 32.82
C SER A 518 -9.82 0.83 33.41
N GLY A 519 -9.39 2.03 33.04
CA GLY A 519 -9.96 3.28 33.59
C GLY A 519 -10.42 4.29 32.53
N GLY A 520 -10.10 4.06 31.27
CA GLY A 520 -10.29 5.02 30.18
C GLY A 520 -10.91 4.42 28.93
N VAL A 521 -10.65 5.07 27.80
CA VAL A 521 -11.09 4.62 26.48
C VAL A 521 -10.14 3.53 25.95
N GLY A 522 -10.70 2.46 25.39
CA GLY A 522 -9.93 1.36 24.79
C GLY A 522 -9.09 1.80 23.59
N LEU A 523 -9.73 2.47 22.63
CA LEU A 523 -9.09 3.00 21.43
C LEU A 523 -9.55 4.45 21.16
N THR A 524 -8.60 5.37 21.08
CA THR A 524 -8.84 6.73 20.58
C THR A 524 -8.27 6.85 19.17
N VAL A 525 -9.10 7.26 18.21
CA VAL A 525 -8.70 7.40 16.81
C VAL A 525 -8.46 8.88 16.44
N ALA A 526 -7.54 9.09 15.51
CA ALA A 526 -7.30 10.34 14.83
C ALA A 526 -7.89 10.30 13.40
N GLN A 527 -7.38 11.14 12.51
CA GLN A 527 -7.85 11.19 11.13
C GLN A 527 -7.40 9.97 10.33
N ASN A 528 -8.30 9.40 9.53
CA ASN A 528 -7.98 8.43 8.48
C ASN A 528 -7.34 7.14 9.01
N ASN A 529 -7.85 6.60 10.12
CA ASN A 529 -7.37 5.35 10.69
C ASN A 529 -8.08 4.12 10.13
N ALA A 530 -7.35 3.01 10.06
CA ALA A 530 -7.89 1.69 9.76
C ALA A 530 -7.60 0.73 10.91
N VAL A 531 -8.59 -0.06 11.32
CA VAL A 531 -8.50 -0.97 12.46
C VAL A 531 -9.14 -2.30 12.11
N GLN A 532 -8.43 -3.41 12.29
CA GLN A 532 -8.95 -4.74 11.99
C GLN A 532 -8.39 -5.84 12.88
N GLY A 533 -9.13 -6.95 13.05
CA GLY A 533 -8.60 -8.21 13.57
C GLY A 533 -8.27 -8.26 15.07
N LEU A 534 -8.83 -7.36 15.89
CA LEU A 534 -8.69 -7.38 17.35
C LEU A 534 -9.96 -6.95 18.06
N SER A 535 -10.19 -7.46 19.26
CA SER A 535 -11.25 -7.04 20.17
C SER A 535 -10.83 -5.81 20.97
N ILE A 536 -11.74 -4.85 21.13
CA ILE A 536 -11.49 -3.57 21.81
C ILE A 536 -12.39 -3.48 23.04
N SER A 537 -11.79 -3.17 24.18
CA SER A 537 -12.51 -2.93 25.43
C SER A 537 -12.03 -1.65 26.13
N GLY A 538 -12.91 -1.00 26.88
CA GLY A 538 -12.53 0.10 27.77
C GLY A 538 -13.54 0.29 28.90
N THR A 539 -13.24 1.20 29.82
CA THR A 539 -14.14 1.53 30.92
C THR A 539 -15.00 2.74 30.57
N SER A 540 -14.38 3.88 30.27
CA SER A 540 -15.11 5.11 29.91
C SER A 540 -15.49 5.19 28.43
N GLY A 541 -14.99 4.27 27.59
CA GLY A 541 -15.47 4.07 26.23
C GLY A 541 -14.72 2.97 25.47
N GLY A 542 -15.32 2.40 24.43
CA GLY A 542 -14.69 1.39 23.59
C GLY A 542 -13.79 2.04 22.53
N VAL A 543 -14.41 2.67 21.54
CA VAL A 543 -13.75 3.47 20.51
C VAL A 543 -14.24 4.92 20.58
N SER A 544 -13.32 5.89 20.60
CA SER A 544 -13.62 7.32 20.65
C SER A 544 -12.87 8.10 19.56
N GLY A 545 -13.51 9.12 18.99
CA GLY A 545 -12.88 9.98 17.98
C GLY A 545 -13.70 11.22 17.63
N THR A 546 -13.01 12.33 17.37
CA THR A 546 -13.61 13.59 16.92
C THR A 546 -12.92 14.06 15.64
N GLY A 547 -13.69 14.50 14.63
CA GLY A 547 -13.12 14.98 13.36
C GLY A 547 -12.22 13.95 12.69
N PHE A 548 -12.61 12.67 12.71
CA PHE A 548 -11.73 11.53 12.44
C PHE A 548 -11.53 11.23 10.94
N GLY A 549 -11.99 12.11 10.04
CA GLY A 549 -11.93 11.85 8.60
C GLY A 549 -12.66 10.54 8.27
N THR A 550 -11.97 9.56 7.69
CA THR A 550 -12.49 8.21 7.52
C THR A 550 -11.97 7.24 8.59
N LEU A 551 -12.86 6.50 9.27
CA LEU A 551 -12.49 5.38 10.13
C LEU A 551 -12.97 4.07 9.48
N THR A 552 -12.04 3.19 9.14
CA THR A 552 -12.37 1.79 8.79
C THR A 552 -12.19 0.91 10.02
N LEU A 553 -13.23 0.18 10.40
CA LEU A 553 -13.26 -0.61 11.64
C LEU A 553 -13.88 -1.99 11.38
N THR A 554 -13.06 -3.03 11.27
CA THR A 554 -13.50 -4.41 11.05
C THR A 554 -12.99 -5.31 12.18
N VAL A 555 -13.76 -5.37 13.27
CA VAL A 555 -13.31 -5.98 14.52
C VAL A 555 -14.35 -6.93 15.12
N PRO A 556 -13.95 -8.01 15.79
CA PRO A 556 -14.91 -8.95 16.39
C PRO A 556 -15.75 -8.31 17.49
N SER A 557 -15.17 -7.41 18.29
CA SER A 557 -15.91 -6.80 19.39
C SER A 557 -15.44 -5.39 19.72
N VAL A 558 -16.41 -4.55 20.09
CA VAL A 558 -16.18 -3.29 20.80
C VAL A 558 -17.00 -3.29 22.07
N SER A 559 -16.36 -3.01 23.21
CA SER A 559 -17.02 -3.04 24.52
C SER A 559 -16.63 -1.87 25.42
N ALA A 560 -17.57 -1.44 26.25
CA ALA A 560 -17.35 -0.47 27.32
C ALA A 560 -18.10 -0.85 28.61
N SER A 561 -17.44 -0.78 29.77
CA SER A 561 -18.03 -1.22 31.05
C SER A 561 -18.76 -0.13 31.85
N ALA A 562 -18.51 1.15 31.57
CA ALA A 562 -19.13 2.31 32.22
C ALA A 562 -19.32 3.51 31.26
N GLY A 563 -19.26 3.28 29.95
CA GLY A 563 -19.27 4.33 28.94
C GLY A 563 -19.79 3.86 27.58
N PRO A 564 -19.81 4.75 26.58
CA PRO A 564 -20.23 4.40 25.22
C PRO A 564 -19.25 3.42 24.56
N ALA A 565 -19.76 2.34 23.98
CA ALA A 565 -18.97 1.43 23.16
C ALA A 565 -18.38 2.14 21.94
N LEU A 566 -19.18 2.99 21.27
CA LEU A 566 -18.74 3.91 20.24
C LEU A 566 -19.07 5.34 20.65
N ASN A 567 -18.09 6.24 20.62
CA ASN A 567 -18.27 7.67 20.83
C ASN A 567 -17.59 8.45 19.71
N LEU A 568 -18.32 8.67 18.62
CA LEU A 568 -17.77 9.24 17.39
C LEU A 568 -18.50 10.53 17.04
N THR A 569 -17.72 11.60 16.82
CA THR A 569 -18.24 12.91 16.45
C THR A 569 -17.56 13.43 15.18
N THR A 570 -18.33 13.71 14.13
CA THR A 570 -17.86 14.24 12.83
C THR A 570 -16.86 13.33 12.09
N GLY A 571 -17.34 12.68 11.01
CA GLY A 571 -16.49 11.86 10.14
C GLY A 571 -17.28 10.83 9.33
N THR A 572 -16.59 9.96 8.62
CA THR A 572 -17.15 8.86 7.83
C THR A 572 -16.70 7.53 8.40
N LEU A 573 -17.65 6.76 8.93
CA LEU A 573 -17.41 5.44 9.49
C LEU A 573 -17.63 4.37 8.42
N THR A 574 -16.75 3.37 8.35
CA THR A 574 -16.97 2.12 7.62
C THR A 574 -16.71 1.00 8.61
N ALA A 575 -17.76 0.56 9.32
CA ALA A 575 -17.63 -0.38 10.43
C ALA A 575 -18.39 -1.69 10.22
N THR A 576 -17.74 -2.80 10.56
CA THR A 576 -18.34 -4.13 10.71
C THR A 576 -17.85 -4.74 12.02
N LEU A 577 -18.81 -5.08 12.89
CA LEU A 577 -18.59 -5.61 14.23
C LEU A 577 -19.38 -6.92 14.38
N ASP A 578 -18.81 -7.94 15.02
CA ASP A 578 -19.63 -9.08 15.43
C ASP A 578 -20.46 -8.72 16.66
N THR A 579 -19.85 -8.01 17.63
CA THR A 579 -20.52 -7.59 18.87
C THR A 579 -20.28 -6.13 19.24
N LEU A 580 -21.32 -5.50 19.77
CA LEU A 580 -21.27 -4.15 20.34
C LEU A 580 -21.85 -4.17 21.76
N ASN A 581 -21.00 -3.88 22.76
CA ASN A 581 -21.37 -4.00 24.17
C ASN A 581 -21.17 -2.70 24.94
N SER A 582 -22.18 -2.24 25.67
CA SER A 582 -22.04 -1.13 26.61
C SER A 582 -22.83 -1.42 27.88
N ASN A 583 -22.23 -1.16 29.03
CA ASN A 583 -22.88 -1.31 30.32
C ASN A 583 -22.78 0.01 31.10
N ASN A 584 -23.88 0.44 31.69
CA ASN A 584 -23.95 1.56 32.63
C ASN A 584 -23.30 2.86 32.12
N SER A 585 -23.44 3.17 30.82
CA SER A 585 -22.91 4.41 30.25
C SER A 585 -23.53 5.62 30.94
N ALA A 586 -22.71 6.57 31.39
CA ALA A 586 -23.17 7.85 31.91
C ALA A 586 -23.85 8.75 30.86
N THR A 587 -23.81 8.37 29.58
CA THR A 587 -24.50 9.04 28.48
C THR A 587 -25.33 8.02 27.70
N SER A 588 -25.05 7.82 26.42
CA SER A 588 -25.63 6.75 25.60
C SER A 588 -24.69 5.55 25.53
N GLY A 589 -25.22 4.35 25.28
CA GLY A 589 -24.42 3.14 25.11
C GLY A 589 -23.62 3.11 23.81
N ALA A 590 -24.12 3.76 22.77
CA ALA A 590 -23.37 4.17 21.57
C ALA A 590 -23.83 5.57 21.16
N LEU A 591 -22.88 6.43 20.78
CA LEU A 591 -23.11 7.83 20.45
C LEU A 591 -22.41 8.19 19.14
N LEU A 592 -23.20 8.50 18.11
CA LEU A 592 -22.74 8.86 16.77
C LEU A 592 -23.33 10.22 16.38
N THR A 593 -22.51 11.28 16.37
CA THR A 593 -22.95 12.66 16.09
C THR A 593 -22.21 13.24 14.88
N GLY A 594 -22.90 13.70 13.85
CA GLY A 594 -22.28 14.17 12.60
C GLY A 594 -21.51 13.08 11.84
N VAL A 595 -21.90 11.82 12.02
CA VAL A 595 -21.22 10.65 11.42
C VAL A 595 -21.99 10.19 10.18
N GLY A 596 -21.26 9.95 9.08
CA GLY A 596 -21.77 9.29 7.87
C GLY A 596 -21.15 7.91 7.64
N GLY A 597 -21.49 7.29 6.51
CA GLY A 597 -20.92 6.00 6.07
C GLY A 597 -21.78 4.79 6.49
N THR A 598 -21.15 3.71 6.97
CA THR A 598 -21.78 2.45 7.35
C THR A 598 -21.38 1.97 8.74
N LEU A 599 -22.36 1.41 9.47
CA LEU A 599 -22.16 0.62 10.69
C LEU A 599 -22.96 -0.67 10.57
N SER A 600 -22.30 -1.83 10.67
CA SER A 600 -22.94 -3.14 10.68
C SER A 600 -22.56 -3.90 11.94
N VAL A 601 -23.55 -4.32 12.73
CA VAL A 601 -23.40 -5.30 13.81
C VAL A 601 -24.11 -6.58 13.38
N THR A 602 -23.38 -7.70 13.28
CA THR A 602 -23.85 -8.92 12.61
C THR A 602 -24.36 -10.01 13.58
N GLY A 603 -23.71 -10.16 14.73
CA GLY A 603 -23.89 -11.31 15.62
C GLY A 603 -23.51 -12.65 14.98
N THR A 604 -23.75 -13.76 15.70
CA THR A 604 -23.32 -15.11 15.30
C THR A 604 -24.46 -16.12 15.14
N GLY A 605 -25.72 -15.69 15.24
CA GLY A 605 -26.88 -16.51 14.84
C GLY A 605 -28.06 -16.52 15.81
N THR A 606 -27.86 -16.19 17.08
CA THR A 606 -28.92 -16.14 18.12
C THR A 606 -29.16 -14.71 18.62
N ALA A 607 -30.37 -14.40 19.10
CA ALA A 607 -30.64 -13.10 19.73
C ALA A 607 -29.64 -12.83 20.88
N GLY A 608 -29.14 -11.60 20.96
CA GLY A 608 -28.07 -11.19 21.88
C GLY A 608 -26.64 -11.48 21.40
N SER A 609 -26.45 -12.31 20.36
CA SER A 609 -25.12 -12.58 19.80
C SER A 609 -24.47 -11.37 19.12
N GLY A 610 -25.24 -10.31 18.81
CA GLY A 610 -24.73 -9.01 18.34
C GLY A 610 -24.23 -8.10 19.48
N GLY A 611 -24.32 -8.56 20.73
CA GLY A 611 -23.90 -7.82 21.92
C GLY A 611 -25.06 -7.22 22.71
N THR A 612 -24.74 -6.70 23.90
CA THR A 612 -25.70 -6.12 24.84
C THR A 612 -25.37 -4.67 25.15
N ILE A 613 -26.34 -3.79 24.97
CA ILE A 613 -26.28 -2.39 25.36
C ILE A 613 -27.29 -2.16 26.49
N GLN A 614 -26.79 -1.77 27.66
CA GLN A 614 -27.65 -1.69 28.84
C GLN A 614 -27.27 -0.61 29.84
N GLY A 615 -28.29 -0.15 30.59
CA GLY A 615 -28.11 0.73 31.74
C GLY A 615 -27.63 2.14 31.40
N ALA A 616 -27.78 2.58 30.14
CA ALA A 616 -27.36 3.92 29.75
C ALA A 616 -28.23 4.98 30.45
N ALA A 617 -27.60 6.06 30.90
CA ALA A 617 -28.27 7.19 31.53
C ALA A 617 -29.14 8.00 30.55
N ASN A 618 -28.88 7.88 29.24
CA ASN A 618 -29.69 8.38 28.14
C ASN A 618 -30.22 7.21 27.30
N HIS A 619 -29.83 7.13 26.01
CA HIS A 619 -30.31 6.12 25.08
C HIS A 619 -29.35 4.93 25.00
N GLY A 620 -29.85 3.74 24.64
CA GLY A 620 -28.97 2.63 24.32
C GLY A 620 -28.07 2.99 23.13
N VAL A 621 -28.67 3.31 21.98
CA VAL A 621 -27.99 3.80 20.78
C VAL A 621 -28.54 5.18 20.44
N SER A 622 -27.66 6.16 20.22
CA SER A 622 -28.01 7.52 19.82
C SER A 622 -27.29 7.90 18.54
N ILE A 623 -28.07 8.21 17.50
CA ILE A 623 -27.60 8.53 16.15
C ILE A 623 -28.12 9.91 15.77
N SER A 624 -27.22 10.82 15.44
CA SER A 624 -27.54 12.15 14.90
C SER A 624 -26.61 12.43 13.73
N PRO A 625 -26.96 12.04 12.49
CA PRO A 625 -26.08 12.14 11.33
C PRO A 625 -25.74 13.58 10.92
N GLN A 626 -26.51 14.56 11.40
CA GLN A 626 -26.42 15.97 11.00
C GLN A 626 -26.52 16.11 9.48
N ASN A 627 -25.46 16.56 8.81
CA ASN A 627 -25.44 16.78 7.36
C ASN A 627 -24.94 15.55 6.57
N GLN A 628 -24.78 14.40 7.22
CA GLN A 628 -24.23 13.18 6.63
C GLN A 628 -25.30 12.10 6.40
N THR A 629 -25.03 11.14 5.52
CA THR A 629 -25.82 9.90 5.41
C THR A 629 -25.12 8.78 6.14
N LEU A 630 -25.80 8.15 7.10
CA LEU A 630 -25.32 6.98 7.84
C LEU A 630 -26.26 5.79 7.62
N THR A 631 -25.72 4.68 7.10
CA THR A 631 -26.42 3.40 6.99
C THR A 631 -26.07 2.53 8.18
N VAL A 632 -27.06 2.09 8.94
CA VAL A 632 -26.85 1.28 10.14
C VAL A 632 -27.65 -0.02 10.03
N THR A 633 -26.94 -1.14 10.16
CA THR A 633 -27.53 -2.48 10.33
C THR A 633 -27.22 -3.00 11.73
N LEU A 634 -28.26 -3.28 12.50
CA LEU A 634 -28.16 -3.84 13.85
C LEU A 634 -28.87 -5.19 13.86
N ASP A 635 -28.11 -6.27 14.02
CA ASP A 635 -28.63 -7.63 14.02
C ASP A 635 -28.35 -8.28 15.38
N ARG A 636 -29.36 -8.96 15.95
CA ARG A 636 -29.23 -9.78 17.16
C ARG A 636 -28.69 -9.06 18.39
N LEU A 637 -29.00 -7.79 18.61
CA LEU A 637 -28.62 -7.09 19.84
C LEU A 637 -29.63 -7.28 20.97
N ASN A 638 -29.16 -7.16 22.21
CA ASN A 638 -30.00 -6.92 23.38
C ASN A 638 -29.84 -5.47 23.83
N ILE A 639 -30.91 -4.67 23.77
CA ILE A 639 -30.88 -3.26 24.13
C ILE A 639 -31.85 -3.03 25.28
N GLN A 640 -31.34 -2.82 26.49
CA GLN A 640 -32.18 -2.97 27.69
C GLN A 640 -31.88 -2.00 28.83
N ASN A 641 -32.88 -1.73 29.67
CA ASN A 641 -32.73 -0.97 30.92
C ASN A 641 -32.13 0.44 30.73
N ASN A 642 -32.32 1.07 29.57
CA ASN A 642 -31.84 2.42 29.32
C ASN A 642 -32.87 3.45 29.81
N ARG A 643 -32.42 4.59 30.35
CA ARG A 643 -33.29 5.65 30.89
C ARG A 643 -34.02 6.47 29.82
N GLY A 644 -33.64 6.34 28.56
CA GLY A 644 -34.34 6.89 27.40
C GLY A 644 -34.84 5.81 26.47
N ASN A 645 -34.82 6.07 25.17
CA ASN A 645 -35.04 5.07 24.13
C ASN A 645 -33.97 3.97 24.11
N GLY A 646 -34.34 2.76 23.70
CA GLY A 646 -33.35 1.73 23.33
C GLY A 646 -32.50 2.20 22.16
N LEU A 647 -33.14 2.65 21.08
CA LEU A 647 -32.49 3.35 19.97
C LEU A 647 -33.17 4.69 19.68
N LEU A 648 -32.40 5.76 19.54
CA LEU A 648 -32.84 7.06 19.04
C LEU A 648 -32.02 7.43 17.80
N ALA A 649 -32.70 7.69 16.68
CA ALA A 649 -32.13 8.37 15.53
C ALA A 649 -32.83 9.71 15.33
N ARG A 650 -32.08 10.81 15.23
CA ARG A 650 -32.65 12.16 15.17
C ARG A 650 -31.93 13.07 14.20
N THR A 651 -32.70 13.88 13.47
CA THR A 651 -32.24 15.05 12.73
C THR A 651 -33.12 16.28 13.01
N THR A 652 -32.60 17.48 12.71
CA THR A 652 -33.33 18.76 12.85
C THR A 652 -33.56 19.44 11.50
N SER A 653 -34.48 20.41 11.46
CA SER A 653 -34.94 21.06 10.22
C SER A 653 -33.89 21.87 9.46
N ASN A 654 -32.76 22.18 10.09
CA ASN A 654 -31.62 22.87 9.49
C ASN A 654 -30.52 21.92 8.97
N GLU A 655 -30.74 20.60 9.03
CA GLU A 655 -29.78 19.58 8.63
C GLU A 655 -30.15 18.97 7.26
N THR A 656 -29.17 18.37 6.58
CA THR A 656 -29.35 17.73 5.25
C THR A 656 -29.14 16.22 5.24
N GLY A 657 -28.74 15.64 6.37
CA GLY A 657 -28.40 14.22 6.48
C GLY A 657 -29.56 13.33 6.89
N ARG A 658 -29.28 12.03 7.00
CA ARG A 658 -30.26 10.98 7.32
C ARG A 658 -29.62 9.73 7.91
N ALA A 659 -30.43 8.98 8.66
CA ALA A 659 -30.12 7.61 9.03
C ALA A 659 -30.93 6.65 8.14
N LEU A 660 -30.26 5.66 7.57
CA LEU A 660 -30.87 4.50 6.91
C LEU A 660 -30.73 3.31 7.85
N LEU A 661 -31.82 2.92 8.51
CA LEU A 661 -31.81 1.98 9.62
C LEU A 661 -32.37 0.63 9.21
N THR A 662 -31.65 -0.44 9.51
CA THR A 662 -32.15 -1.81 9.49
C THR A 662 -31.86 -2.46 10.83
N VAL A 663 -32.91 -2.80 11.57
CA VAL A 663 -32.79 -3.50 12.86
C VAL A 663 -33.54 -4.81 12.75
N ARG A 664 -32.85 -5.92 13.04
CA ARG A 664 -33.47 -7.24 12.93
C ARG A 664 -33.03 -8.20 14.02
N ASN A 665 -33.88 -9.19 14.29
CA ASN A 665 -33.63 -10.26 15.28
C ASN A 665 -33.19 -9.76 16.66
N SER A 666 -33.49 -8.50 17.00
CA SER A 666 -32.97 -7.83 18.20
C SER A 666 -34.03 -7.77 19.28
N SER A 667 -33.59 -7.72 20.54
CA SER A 667 -34.46 -7.58 21.69
C SER A 667 -34.34 -6.20 22.34
N PHE A 668 -35.48 -5.64 22.74
CA PHE A 668 -35.58 -4.38 23.46
C PHE A 668 -36.36 -4.61 24.75
N THR A 669 -35.71 -4.43 25.91
CA THR A 669 -36.32 -4.80 27.20
C THR A 669 -36.24 -3.65 28.20
N SER A 670 -37.37 -3.27 28.79
CA SER A 670 -37.44 -2.29 29.88
C SER A 670 -36.70 -0.96 29.60
N ASN A 671 -36.78 -0.45 28.37
CA ASN A 671 -36.30 0.90 28.04
C ASN A 671 -37.34 1.93 28.47
N ALA A 672 -36.94 3.06 29.06
CA ALA A 672 -37.87 3.94 29.75
C ALA A 672 -38.83 4.72 28.84
N GLN A 673 -38.43 5.05 27.60
CA GLN A 673 -39.23 5.89 26.69
C GLN A 673 -39.82 5.12 25.51
N ALA A 674 -38.98 4.41 24.75
CA ALA A 674 -39.42 3.54 23.65
C ALA A 674 -38.36 2.46 23.40
N ALA A 675 -38.74 1.37 22.73
CA ALA A 675 -37.76 0.45 22.16
C ALA A 675 -36.92 1.16 21.09
N LEU A 676 -37.58 1.83 20.15
CA LEU A 676 -36.92 2.59 19.08
C LEU A 676 -37.74 3.83 18.71
N SER A 677 -37.05 4.97 18.59
CA SER A 677 -37.61 6.23 18.11
C SER A 677 -36.77 6.79 16.97
N VAL A 678 -37.42 7.18 15.87
CA VAL A 678 -36.84 7.95 14.77
C VAL A 678 -37.53 9.29 14.69
N GLU A 679 -36.76 10.37 14.74
CA GLU A 679 -37.21 11.76 14.67
C GLU A 679 -36.53 12.44 13.48
N GLN A 680 -37.23 12.52 12.34
CA GLN A 680 -36.65 13.05 11.09
C GLN A 680 -37.25 14.41 10.76
N ALA A 681 -36.41 15.44 10.70
CA ALA A 681 -36.81 16.78 10.25
C ALA A 681 -35.87 17.39 9.20
N ALA A 682 -34.72 16.76 8.94
CA ALA A 682 -33.77 17.22 7.93
C ALA A 682 -34.37 17.25 6.51
N ALA A 683 -33.77 18.05 5.63
CA ALA A 683 -34.12 18.17 4.23
C ALA A 683 -33.70 16.93 3.39
N SER A 684 -33.98 15.73 3.89
CA SER A 684 -33.76 14.47 3.20
C SER A 684 -34.70 13.36 3.71
N ALA A 685 -35.01 12.43 2.81
CA ALA A 685 -35.80 11.23 3.05
C ALA A 685 -35.03 10.18 3.88
N SER A 686 -35.67 9.58 4.88
CA SER A 686 -35.13 8.49 5.69
C SER A 686 -35.80 7.14 5.39
N ARG A 687 -35.15 6.03 5.78
CA ARG A 687 -35.71 4.67 5.69
C ARG A 687 -35.43 3.92 6.97
N THR A 688 -36.47 3.32 7.55
CA THR A 688 -36.38 2.50 8.76
C THR A 688 -37.03 1.13 8.52
N VAL A 689 -36.25 0.07 8.73
CA VAL A 689 -36.68 -1.31 8.52
C VAL A 689 -36.50 -2.11 9.81
N LEU A 690 -37.59 -2.65 10.36
CA LEU A 690 -37.63 -3.40 11.61
C LEU A 690 -38.22 -4.79 11.36
N ILE A 691 -37.41 -5.84 11.46
CA ILE A 691 -37.79 -7.22 11.10
C ILE A 691 -37.51 -8.20 12.25
N ASP A 692 -38.48 -9.03 12.62
CA ASP A 692 -38.30 -10.13 13.58
C ASP A 692 -37.73 -9.66 14.95
N ASN A 693 -38.03 -8.44 15.37
CA ASN A 693 -37.58 -7.92 16.66
C ASN A 693 -38.56 -8.25 17.78
N THR A 694 -38.05 -8.34 19.00
CA THR A 694 -38.86 -8.54 20.21
C THR A 694 -38.75 -7.31 21.11
N VAL A 695 -39.88 -6.75 21.54
CA VAL A 695 -39.96 -5.69 22.55
C VAL A 695 -40.67 -6.25 23.77
N ASN A 696 -40.07 -6.08 24.94
CA ASN A 696 -40.62 -6.48 26.23
C ASN A 696 -40.42 -5.37 27.27
N ASN A 697 -41.26 -4.32 27.20
CA ASN A 697 -41.21 -3.17 28.11
C ASN A 697 -42.27 -3.31 29.22
N LEU A 698 -42.18 -4.39 29.99
CA LEU A 698 -43.15 -4.71 31.06
C LEU A 698 -42.90 -3.98 32.37
N THR A 699 -41.75 -3.33 32.53
CA THR A 699 -41.36 -2.66 33.79
C THR A 699 -41.02 -1.19 33.60
N SER A 700 -41.36 -0.62 32.44
CA SER A 700 -41.10 0.78 32.09
C SER A 700 -42.33 1.42 31.44
N ASP A 701 -42.35 2.76 31.37
CA ASP A 701 -43.35 3.53 30.60
C ASP A 701 -43.06 3.50 29.08
N GLY A 702 -42.21 2.57 28.63
CA GLY A 702 -41.62 2.58 27.30
C GLY A 702 -42.55 2.07 26.22
N SER A 703 -42.79 2.87 25.18
CA SER A 703 -43.51 2.44 23.96
C SER A 703 -42.72 1.44 23.11
N GLY A 704 -43.33 0.90 22.06
CA GLY A 704 -42.65 0.05 21.09
C GLY A 704 -41.82 0.86 20.09
N PHE A 705 -42.24 0.86 18.83
CA PHE A 705 -41.54 1.53 17.74
C PHE A 705 -42.26 2.82 17.33
N SER A 706 -41.50 3.90 17.15
CA SER A 706 -42.02 5.19 16.71
C SER A 706 -41.17 5.78 15.60
N VAL A 707 -41.80 6.16 14.49
CA VAL A 707 -41.22 7.02 13.46
C VAL A 707 -42.04 8.30 13.40
N SER A 708 -41.38 9.44 13.65
CA SER A 708 -41.98 10.76 13.66
C SER A 708 -41.20 11.66 12.70
N THR A 709 -41.90 12.20 11.70
CA THR A 709 -41.28 13.02 10.66
C THR A 709 -41.94 14.40 10.58
N ALA A 710 -41.15 15.44 10.36
CA ALA A 710 -41.62 16.82 10.31
C ALA A 710 -40.78 17.62 9.32
N HIS A 711 -41.25 17.72 8.08
CA HIS A 711 -40.48 18.31 6.99
C HIS A 711 -40.98 19.70 6.58
N ALA A 712 -40.04 20.61 6.35
CA ALA A 712 -40.34 21.95 5.83
C ALA A 712 -40.65 21.96 4.33
N ALA A 713 -40.18 20.94 3.59
CA ALA A 713 -40.37 20.76 2.16
C ALA A 713 -40.76 19.31 1.84
N ALA A 714 -41.17 19.03 0.61
CA ALA A 714 -41.55 17.69 0.19
C ALA A 714 -40.40 16.68 0.37
N GLN A 715 -40.61 15.69 1.23
CA GLN A 715 -39.72 14.56 1.48
C GLN A 715 -40.56 13.30 1.65
N THR A 716 -40.03 12.13 1.29
CA THR A 716 -40.73 10.85 1.43
C THR A 716 -39.93 9.91 2.32
N ASP A 717 -40.40 9.68 3.54
CA ASP A 717 -39.82 8.70 4.46
C ASP A 717 -40.46 7.33 4.28
N GLU A 718 -39.68 6.28 4.53
CA GLU A 718 -40.14 4.90 4.51
C GLU A 718 -40.01 4.24 5.89
N PHE A 719 -41.08 3.56 6.30
CA PHE A 719 -41.11 2.78 7.54
C PHE A 719 -41.68 1.38 7.30
N ILE A 720 -40.86 0.36 7.50
CA ILE A 720 -41.23 -1.05 7.37
C ILE A 720 -41.10 -1.71 8.73
N ALA A 721 -42.20 -2.24 9.26
CA ALA A 721 -42.24 -3.06 10.47
C ALA A 721 -42.84 -4.44 10.13
N GLN A 722 -42.04 -5.49 10.18
CA GLN A 722 -42.43 -6.83 9.79
C GLN A 722 -42.15 -7.86 10.90
N ASN A 723 -43.14 -8.71 11.19
CA ASN A 723 -43.01 -9.87 12.07
C ASN A 723 -42.46 -9.55 13.48
N ASN A 724 -42.64 -8.32 13.96
CA ASN A 724 -42.15 -7.96 15.28
C ASN A 724 -43.14 -8.41 16.36
N THR A 725 -42.61 -8.80 17.52
CA THR A 725 -43.40 -9.11 18.73
C THR A 725 -43.19 -8.02 19.76
N ILE A 726 -44.25 -7.33 20.17
CA ILE A 726 -44.21 -6.18 21.06
C ILE A 726 -45.13 -6.45 22.25
N THR A 727 -44.55 -6.47 23.44
CA THR A 727 -45.26 -6.61 24.71
C THR A 727 -44.95 -5.42 25.59
N LEU A 728 -46.00 -4.69 25.98
CA LEU A 728 -45.93 -3.47 26.77
C LEU A 728 -46.65 -3.65 28.11
N ASP A 729 -46.41 -2.73 29.05
CA ASP A 729 -47.15 -2.68 30.32
C ASP A 729 -48.43 -1.82 30.18
N PRO A 730 -49.62 -2.42 30.29
CA PRO A 730 -50.89 -1.70 30.17
C PRO A 730 -51.19 -0.77 31.37
N GLY A 731 -50.49 -0.96 32.49
CA GLY A 731 -50.67 -0.19 33.72
C GLY A 731 -49.76 1.03 33.85
N ARG A 732 -48.92 1.31 32.85
CA ARG A 732 -47.86 2.32 32.89
C ARG A 732 -47.81 3.16 31.61
N GLY A 733 -47.54 4.45 31.77
CA GLY A 733 -47.44 5.42 30.67
C GLY A 733 -48.65 5.48 29.73
N SER A 734 -48.52 6.27 28.67
CA SER A 734 -49.39 6.25 27.50
C SER A 734 -48.63 5.56 26.37
N THR A 735 -48.72 4.23 26.31
CA THR A 735 -47.84 3.41 25.49
C THR A 735 -48.50 3.03 24.17
N ILE A 736 -47.73 3.17 23.08
CA ILE A 736 -48.14 2.77 21.74
C ILE A 736 -47.21 1.65 21.24
N GLY A 737 -47.77 0.61 20.63
CA GLY A 737 -47.00 -0.48 20.04
C GLY A 737 -46.17 -0.05 18.83
N ILE A 738 -46.85 0.33 17.75
CA ILE A 738 -46.22 0.83 16.53
C ILE A 738 -46.83 2.17 16.16
N ARG A 739 -45.98 3.19 15.97
CA ARG A 739 -46.40 4.55 15.65
C ARG A 739 -45.72 5.09 14.41
N GLY A 740 -46.50 5.62 13.48
CA GLY A 740 -46.02 6.49 12.41
C GLY A 740 -46.71 7.85 12.48
N LEU A 741 -45.92 8.92 12.56
CA LEU A 741 -46.40 10.30 12.56
C LEU A 741 -45.68 11.07 11.45
N VAL A 742 -46.43 11.79 10.63
CA VAL A 742 -45.90 12.76 9.66
C VAL A 742 -46.52 14.13 9.86
N ARG A 743 -45.68 15.17 9.77
CA ARG A 743 -46.03 16.59 9.89
C ARG A 743 -45.39 17.44 8.80
N GLY A 744 -45.98 18.62 8.57
CA GLY A 744 -45.47 19.59 7.59
C GLY A 744 -45.69 19.10 6.16
N GLN A 745 -44.75 19.37 5.26
CA GLN A 745 -44.86 19.01 3.84
C GLN A 745 -44.37 17.57 3.52
N GLY A 746 -44.21 16.73 4.54
CA GLY A 746 -43.64 15.38 4.41
C GLY A 746 -44.65 14.33 3.95
N THR A 747 -44.14 13.25 3.37
CA THR A 747 -44.88 12.01 3.10
C THR A 747 -44.26 10.86 3.89
N LEU A 748 -45.07 10.07 4.59
CA LEU A 748 -44.63 8.82 5.22
C LEU A 748 -45.27 7.64 4.49
N ARG A 749 -44.45 6.76 3.91
CA ARG A 749 -44.86 5.46 3.37
C ARG A 749 -44.56 4.39 4.41
N ALA A 750 -45.62 3.84 5.01
CA ALA A 750 -45.53 2.89 6.09
C ALA A 750 -46.09 1.52 5.70
N SER A 751 -45.41 0.46 6.11
CA SER A 751 -45.86 -0.92 6.00
C SER A 751 -45.69 -1.64 7.33
N ALA A 752 -46.80 -2.03 7.96
CA ALA A 752 -46.82 -2.91 9.11
C ALA A 752 -47.41 -4.27 8.71
N SER A 753 -46.61 -5.33 8.76
CA SER A 753 -47.04 -6.68 8.35
C SER A 753 -46.71 -7.73 9.40
N GLY A 754 -47.68 -8.57 9.76
CA GLY A 754 -47.46 -9.74 10.62
C GLY A 754 -46.98 -9.43 12.04
N ASN A 755 -47.11 -8.19 12.52
CA ASN A 755 -46.67 -7.82 13.86
C ASN A 755 -47.68 -8.27 14.92
N THR A 756 -47.19 -8.60 16.11
CA THR A 756 -48.02 -8.89 17.30
C THR A 756 -47.75 -7.84 18.37
N VAL A 757 -48.79 -7.14 18.82
CA VAL A 757 -48.71 -6.10 19.85
C VAL A 757 -49.65 -6.46 21.01
N THR A 758 -49.12 -6.50 22.24
CA THR A 758 -49.91 -6.82 23.44
C THR A 758 -49.65 -5.85 24.58
N GLY A 759 -50.67 -5.59 25.41
CA GLY A 759 -50.52 -4.83 26.65
C GLY A 759 -50.31 -3.32 26.48
N PHE A 760 -50.74 -2.71 25.37
CA PHE A 760 -50.67 -1.25 25.20
C PHE A 760 -51.68 -0.52 26.09
N SER A 761 -51.39 0.74 26.44
CA SER A 761 -52.27 1.62 27.24
C SER A 761 -52.80 2.84 26.47
N ALA A 762 -52.36 3.08 25.24
CA ALA A 762 -52.98 4.04 24.32
C ALA A 762 -53.52 3.31 23.08
N HIS A 763 -52.65 2.93 22.14
CA HIS A 763 -53.04 2.21 20.92
C HIS A 763 -52.09 1.05 20.62
N GLY A 764 -52.61 0.00 19.99
CA GLY A 764 -51.76 -1.07 19.46
C GLY A 764 -50.90 -0.57 18.30
N LEU A 765 -51.57 -0.01 17.29
CA LEU A 765 -50.94 0.68 16.16
C LEU A 765 -51.54 2.07 16.01
N ALA A 766 -50.73 3.07 15.68
CA ALA A 766 -51.22 4.43 15.48
C ALA A 766 -50.52 5.13 14.32
N TRP A 767 -51.33 5.68 13.40
CA TRP A 767 -50.86 6.36 12.20
C TRP A 767 -51.46 7.76 12.13
N TYR A 768 -50.61 8.76 11.97
CA TYR A 768 -51.01 10.16 12.02
C TYR A 768 -50.43 10.94 10.85
N ALA A 769 -51.28 11.66 10.11
CA ALA A 769 -50.86 12.78 9.27
C ALA A 769 -51.42 14.07 9.89
N LEU A 770 -50.55 14.93 10.42
CA LEU A 770 -50.95 16.15 11.16
C LEU A 770 -50.34 17.39 10.51
N ALA A 771 -51.02 18.54 10.57
CA ALA A 771 -50.60 19.83 10.00
C ALA A 771 -50.51 19.89 8.46
N SER A 772 -50.42 21.10 7.90
CA SER A 772 -50.72 21.36 6.48
C SER A 772 -49.67 20.75 5.55
N GLY A 773 -50.12 19.94 4.59
CA GLY A 773 -49.29 19.34 3.54
C GLY A 773 -48.80 17.92 3.85
N ALA A 774 -49.16 17.36 5.02
CA ALA A 774 -48.67 16.05 5.43
C ALA A 774 -49.45 14.94 4.73
N ARG A 775 -48.74 13.92 4.23
CA ARG A 775 -49.33 12.73 3.62
C ARG A 775 -48.86 11.44 4.29
N ALA A 776 -49.77 10.53 4.62
CA ALA A 776 -49.40 9.19 5.07
C ALA A 776 -50.00 8.13 4.14
N ASP A 777 -49.16 7.29 3.53
CA ASP A 777 -49.58 6.08 2.84
C ASP A 777 -49.28 4.88 3.75
N VAL A 778 -50.32 4.19 4.22
CA VAL A 778 -50.22 3.18 5.28
C VAL A 778 -50.75 1.84 4.77
N THR A 779 -49.89 0.83 4.80
CA THR A 779 -50.27 -0.58 4.59
C THR A 779 -50.23 -1.34 5.91
N MET A 780 -51.33 -1.99 6.26
CA MET A 780 -51.47 -2.84 7.45
C MET A 780 -51.97 -4.23 7.05
N THR A 781 -51.12 -5.24 7.16
CA THR A 781 -51.48 -6.61 6.74
C THR A 781 -51.20 -7.64 7.82
N GLY A 782 -52.22 -8.41 8.23
CA GLY A 782 -52.01 -9.56 9.12
C GLY A 782 -51.51 -9.23 10.52
N ASN A 783 -51.66 -7.99 11.00
CA ASN A 783 -51.21 -7.61 12.34
C ASN A 783 -52.21 -8.07 13.40
N ARG A 784 -51.70 -8.37 14.60
CA ARG A 784 -52.47 -8.71 15.80
C ARG A 784 -52.19 -7.67 16.87
N ALA A 785 -53.21 -7.01 17.39
CA ALA A 785 -53.08 -6.09 18.51
C ALA A 785 -54.18 -6.33 19.54
N SER A 786 -53.80 -6.57 20.79
CA SER A 786 -54.77 -6.79 21.88
C SER A 786 -54.31 -6.20 23.20
N THR A 787 -55.22 -5.60 23.96
CA THR A 787 -54.96 -5.20 25.34
C THR A 787 -56.16 -5.52 26.22
N SER A 788 -55.89 -5.83 27.50
CA SER A 788 -56.91 -5.96 28.53
C SER A 788 -56.95 -4.74 29.46
N SER A 789 -56.18 -3.69 29.18
CA SER A 789 -56.15 -2.47 29.98
C SER A 789 -57.49 -1.75 29.90
N GLY A 790 -58.10 -1.36 31.02
CA GLY A 790 -59.27 -0.48 31.00
C GLY A 790 -58.96 0.97 30.60
N ASN A 791 -57.67 1.34 30.55
CA ASN A 791 -57.21 2.69 30.21
C ASN A 791 -56.81 2.85 28.73
N ALA A 792 -56.78 1.76 27.97
CA ALA A 792 -56.41 1.81 26.56
C ALA A 792 -57.54 2.37 25.69
N LEU A 793 -57.15 2.90 24.54
CA LEU A 793 -58.06 3.34 23.49
C LEU A 793 -58.24 2.17 22.50
N GLU A 794 -57.99 2.40 21.22
CA GLU A 794 -58.33 1.44 20.16
C GLU A 794 -57.18 0.48 19.82
N GLY A 795 -57.52 -0.69 19.29
CA GLY A 795 -56.55 -1.64 18.74
C GLY A 795 -55.67 -1.01 17.65
N ALA A 796 -56.24 -0.16 16.80
CA ALA A 796 -55.49 0.76 15.98
C ALA A 796 -56.22 2.09 15.71
N LEU A 797 -55.45 3.18 15.62
CA LEU A 797 -55.90 4.51 15.21
C LEU A 797 -55.26 4.92 13.88
N VAL A 798 -56.06 5.45 12.97
CA VAL A 798 -55.58 6.17 11.78
C VAL A 798 -56.22 7.56 11.77
N GLN A 799 -55.41 8.60 11.88
CA GLN A 799 -55.86 9.98 11.97
C GLN A 799 -55.42 10.82 10.76
N ASP A 800 -56.39 11.48 10.13
CA ASP A 800 -56.20 12.43 9.04
C ASP A 800 -56.49 13.87 9.51
N GLY A 801 -55.44 14.58 9.92
CA GLY A 801 -55.45 16.01 10.22
C GLY A 801 -55.78 16.40 11.66
N GLU A 802 -55.75 17.72 11.88
CA GLU A 802 -56.33 18.42 13.03
C GLU A 802 -57.27 19.48 12.43
N ALA A 803 -58.47 19.66 12.98
CA ALA A 803 -59.58 20.39 12.34
C ALA A 803 -59.14 21.69 11.60
N THR A 804 -59.62 21.88 10.36
CA THR A 804 -59.36 23.01 9.42
C THR A 804 -58.06 22.98 8.59
N ILE A 805 -57.27 21.91 8.64
CA ILE A 805 -55.98 21.81 7.92
C ILE A 805 -56.03 20.75 6.80
N SER A 806 -55.37 21.01 5.66
CA SER A 806 -55.28 20.07 4.53
C SER A 806 -54.18 19.03 4.75
N THR A 807 -54.59 17.78 5.00
CA THR A 807 -53.76 16.56 5.09
C THR A 807 -54.33 15.48 4.15
N GLU A 808 -53.55 14.44 3.88
CA GLU A 808 -54.00 13.29 3.09
C GLU A 808 -53.53 11.98 3.74
N VAL A 809 -54.47 11.08 4.04
CA VAL A 809 -54.14 9.70 4.42
C VAL A 809 -54.66 8.71 3.38
N CYS A 810 -53.82 7.76 2.98
CA CYS A 810 -54.22 6.58 2.22
C CYS A 810 -54.00 5.30 3.04
N LEU A 811 -55.05 4.49 3.20
CA LEU A 811 -55.04 3.25 3.96
C LEU A 811 -55.28 2.02 3.08
N ASN A 812 -54.41 1.03 3.22
CA ASN A 812 -54.60 -0.34 2.74
C ASN A 812 -54.52 -1.31 3.93
N ALA A 813 -55.66 -1.81 4.40
CA ALA A 813 -55.72 -2.66 5.60
C ALA A 813 -56.44 -3.99 5.34
N SER A 814 -55.76 -5.12 5.55
CA SER A 814 -56.31 -6.47 5.34
C SER A 814 -55.78 -7.51 6.33
N GLY A 815 -56.63 -8.46 6.72
CA GLY A 815 -56.27 -9.60 7.57
C GLY A 815 -55.85 -9.25 8.99
N ASN A 816 -56.06 -8.02 9.46
CA ASN A 816 -55.69 -7.62 10.81
C ASN A 816 -56.72 -8.12 11.86
N VAL A 817 -56.25 -8.34 13.08
CA VAL A 817 -57.07 -8.67 14.26
C VAL A 817 -56.68 -7.69 15.38
N LEU A 818 -57.55 -6.73 15.63
CA LEU A 818 -57.25 -5.55 16.45
C LEU A 818 -58.36 -5.38 17.47
N SER A 819 -57.98 -5.28 18.74
CA SER A 819 -58.91 -5.16 19.86
C SER A 819 -58.31 -4.35 21.02
N GLY A 820 -59.06 -3.35 21.46
CA GLY A 820 -58.87 -2.54 22.65
C GLY A 820 -59.52 -3.19 23.88
N PRO A 821 -59.81 -2.40 24.92
CA PRO A 821 -60.47 -2.90 26.13
C PRO A 821 -61.87 -3.46 25.83
N PRO A 822 -62.28 -4.56 26.48
CA PRO A 822 -63.64 -5.07 26.36
C PRO A 822 -64.66 -4.02 26.86
N GLY A 823 -65.69 -3.75 26.05
CA GLY A 823 -66.84 -2.93 26.47
C GLY A 823 -66.76 -1.43 26.18
N LEU A 824 -65.72 -0.96 25.47
CA LEU A 824 -65.75 0.37 24.84
C LEU A 824 -66.43 0.30 23.46
N ASP A 825 -67.08 1.40 23.07
CA ASP A 825 -67.74 1.52 21.77
C ASP A 825 -66.77 1.51 20.58
N PHE A 826 -65.44 1.62 20.79
CA PHE A 826 -64.43 1.79 19.74
C PHE A 826 -63.21 0.85 19.88
N ASP A 827 -63.40 -0.43 20.19
CA ASP A 827 -62.27 -1.31 20.52
C ASP A 827 -61.34 -1.69 19.34
N GLY A 828 -61.80 -1.72 18.08
CA GLY A 828 -61.01 -2.26 16.97
C GLY A 828 -60.12 -1.25 16.20
N LEU A 829 -60.43 -1.02 14.92
CA LEU A 829 -59.78 -0.05 14.04
C LEU A 829 -60.63 1.22 13.97
N TYR A 830 -60.06 2.34 14.40
CA TYR A 830 -60.70 3.65 14.35
C TYR A 830 -60.05 4.56 13.32
N LEU A 831 -60.87 5.03 12.36
CA LEU A 831 -60.50 6.06 11.41
C LEU A 831 -61.10 7.39 11.87
N TRP A 832 -60.24 8.32 12.26
CA TRP A 832 -60.62 9.66 12.68
C TRP A 832 -60.20 10.68 11.62
N ILE A 833 -61.18 11.32 10.97
CA ILE A 833 -60.98 12.19 9.81
C ILE A 833 -61.52 13.59 10.14
N PRO A 834 -60.85 14.35 11.02
CA PRO A 834 -61.22 15.73 11.32
C PRO A 834 -60.84 16.70 10.20
N SER A 835 -60.05 16.28 9.20
CA SER A 835 -59.75 17.09 8.03
C SER A 835 -60.98 17.24 7.13
N GLY A 836 -61.03 18.32 6.33
CA GLY A 836 -62.08 18.51 5.32
C GLY A 836 -61.90 17.63 4.08
N THR A 837 -60.82 16.83 4.01
CA THR A 837 -60.44 15.99 2.88
C THR A 837 -60.81 14.54 3.18
N PRO A 838 -61.45 13.80 2.26
CA PRO A 838 -61.74 12.39 2.49
C PRO A 838 -60.47 11.54 2.57
N MET A 839 -60.38 10.68 3.58
CA MET A 839 -59.32 9.65 3.66
C MET A 839 -59.47 8.67 2.50
N GLN A 840 -58.35 8.37 1.84
CA GLN A 840 -58.30 7.42 0.73
C GLN A 840 -58.20 5.99 1.26
N ILE A 841 -59.00 5.07 0.70
CA ILE A 841 -58.96 3.65 1.05
C ILE A 841 -58.71 2.83 -0.22
N GLN A 842 -57.69 1.98 -0.17
CA GLN A 842 -57.32 1.14 -1.31
C GLN A 842 -58.38 0.07 -1.61
N GLY A 843 -58.86 0.06 -2.85
CA GLY A 843 -59.84 -0.91 -3.34
C GLY A 843 -61.26 -0.71 -2.79
N LEU A 844 -61.56 0.42 -2.15
CA LEU A 844 -62.85 0.69 -1.54
C LEU A 844 -64.01 0.54 -2.55
N THR A 845 -64.98 -0.31 -2.19
CA THR A 845 -66.27 -0.41 -2.87
C THR A 845 -67.41 -0.24 -1.87
N GLY A 846 -68.25 0.77 -2.05
CA GLY A 846 -69.40 1.03 -1.17
C GLY A 846 -69.03 1.72 0.15
N ASN A 847 -69.63 1.29 1.26
CA ASN A 847 -69.43 1.90 2.57
C ASN A 847 -68.08 1.49 3.18
N ALA A 848 -67.27 2.47 3.60
CA ALA A 848 -65.92 2.27 4.14
C ALA A 848 -65.86 1.35 5.36
N ARG A 849 -66.81 1.47 6.30
CA ARG A 849 -66.88 0.61 7.49
C ARG A 849 -67.06 -0.85 7.08
N ASN A 850 -68.08 -1.14 6.27
CA ASN A 850 -68.40 -2.50 5.84
C ASN A 850 -67.27 -3.12 4.99
N TYR A 851 -66.67 -2.33 4.11
CA TYR A 851 -65.55 -2.78 3.28
C TYR A 851 -64.35 -3.18 4.14
N LEU A 852 -63.89 -2.28 5.02
CA LEU A 852 -62.73 -2.56 5.88
C LEU A 852 -63.01 -3.67 6.90
N GLN A 853 -64.23 -3.78 7.42
CA GLN A 853 -64.64 -4.89 8.29
C GLN A 853 -64.56 -6.22 7.53
N GLY A 854 -65.00 -6.25 6.26
CA GLY A 854 -64.87 -7.43 5.41
C GLY A 854 -63.42 -7.83 5.12
N GLN A 855 -62.53 -6.84 4.95
CA GLN A 855 -61.09 -7.09 4.79
C GLN A 855 -60.40 -7.52 6.09
N ASN A 856 -61.00 -7.25 7.26
CA ASN A 856 -60.44 -7.51 8.59
C ASN A 856 -61.49 -8.19 9.50
N PRO A 857 -61.84 -9.47 9.25
CA PRO A 857 -63.00 -10.12 9.85
C PRO A 857 -62.93 -10.30 11.39
N GLY A 858 -61.76 -10.08 12.00
CA GLY A 858 -61.56 -10.13 13.46
C GLY A 858 -61.45 -8.75 14.13
N THR A 859 -61.79 -7.67 13.42
CA THR A 859 -61.63 -6.29 13.89
C THR A 859 -62.95 -5.52 13.73
N THR A 860 -63.42 -4.89 14.81
CA THR A 860 -64.50 -3.91 14.74
C THR A 860 -64.01 -2.64 14.05
N VAL A 861 -64.72 -2.12 13.04
CA VAL A 861 -64.29 -0.91 12.32
C VAL A 861 -65.19 0.27 12.65
N PHE A 862 -64.55 1.41 12.90
CA PHE A 862 -65.19 2.70 13.13
C PHE A 862 -64.63 3.74 12.18
N VAL A 863 -65.53 4.54 11.60
CA VAL A 863 -65.20 5.61 10.66
C VAL A 863 -65.93 6.86 11.10
N ASP A 864 -65.16 7.88 11.49
CA ASP A 864 -65.64 9.21 11.84
C ASP A 864 -65.12 10.22 10.82
N GLY A 865 -65.96 10.54 9.82
CA GLY A 865 -65.68 11.45 8.71
C GLY A 865 -65.78 10.78 7.32
N GLY A 866 -65.34 11.51 6.29
CA GLY A 866 -65.50 11.11 4.88
C GLY A 866 -64.39 10.21 4.36
N ALA A 867 -64.73 9.16 3.61
CA ALA A 867 -63.78 8.27 2.96
C ALA A 867 -64.06 8.12 1.45
N ALA A 868 -63.01 7.93 0.66
CA ALA A 868 -63.08 7.77 -0.79
C ALA A 868 -62.13 6.65 -1.28
N ALA A 869 -62.36 6.16 -2.49
CA ALA A 869 -61.48 5.18 -3.10
C ALA A 869 -60.19 5.85 -3.62
N GLY A 870 -59.04 5.26 -3.31
CA GLY A 870 -57.73 5.75 -3.77
C GLY A 870 -56.71 4.64 -3.96
N THR A 871 -55.48 5.00 -4.32
CA THR A 871 -54.35 4.06 -4.48
C THR A 871 -53.22 4.48 -3.54
N CYS A 872 -52.83 3.60 -2.63
CA CYS A 872 -51.78 3.91 -1.67
C CYS A 872 -50.41 3.59 -2.26
N ALA A 873 -49.45 4.47 -2.02
CA ALA A 873 -48.06 4.18 -2.30
C ALA A 873 -47.50 3.20 -1.25
N VAL A 874 -46.66 2.27 -1.67
CA VAL A 874 -45.97 1.34 -0.76
C VAL A 874 -44.49 1.74 -0.64
N PRO A 875 -43.82 1.39 0.47
CA PRO A 875 -42.36 1.47 0.55
C PRO A 875 -41.72 0.73 -0.63
N THR A 876 -40.63 1.26 -1.18
CA THR A 876 -39.87 0.58 -2.23
C THR A 876 -39.18 -0.67 -1.66
N PRO A 877 -39.12 -1.78 -2.43
CA PRO A 877 -38.48 -3.04 -1.99
C PRO A 877 -37.06 -2.85 -1.45
#